data_AF-A0A662XSD2-F1
#
_entry.id   AF-A0A662XSD2-F1
#
_cell.length_a   1.000
_cell.length_b   1.000
_cell.length_c   1.000
_cell.angle_alpha   90.00
_cell.angle_beta   90.00
_cell.angle_gamma   90.00
#
_symmetry.space_group_name_H-M   'P 1'
#
loop_
_entity.id
_entity.type
_entity.pdbx_description
1 polymer ?
#
loop_
_entity_poly.entity_id
_entity_poly.type
_entity_poly.pdbx_seq_one_letter_code
_entity_poly.pdbx_strand_id
1 'polypeptide(L)'
;MRTRLSKLGTAALMGPLAVSASSQFHLSLVGSSSNGQVHYMLDWVAASTVNASQLAFGTSADSLDTKIAGKAAGLVAQAAGESVTCWSALLANLEPGTTVFYALEAETSASVQSTSSLDFNALSQSEGNGNGASETMNFTVPNGEITWAVFGDMGAPMQKHAAAVSLPALKSALAADSTYSGVLNIGDLSYELVGANGQNYLEELQDITSQVPMMTTVGNHEYQYSLAPDFAVQNYYRRFHGITLGAGAASGSSSNEFYSFSSGRIHFAFINTEIYGDEVFAVLQDDGVTWKADEAARLTAGTAQAQWLEYDLSRVDRSKTPFVVVCGHRPPFKTPKALSEAGNRFAKEIIPVMSKYQVDLYLSGHEHTYLVFEASTFNDCNVPPIIISGSPGNNEYIREEAQLQIVGFTWKTLIPKYGYGYLSATEDALEWQWGSAATDATHEPTSAMWTKEDAMTFPRQGISGGYTAAGKAVSEPVDVTGEWTNVTSASTSGSSGTVAPSASASSSGSGNSSTKCFPSNFLFGSATSAYQVEGGVNSTGRTPSVWDTLCAAGAFECANVADDFIDRYQDDIATMKSDGHSSLRFSISWSRAMTWNSTTQRMQPNPEGLAFYHSLVDELLANGMEPLLTLFHWDTPAELYEAGDFLNATIIDHFTDFAQLIFTEFGQQVKFWSTINEPLSYMKVFYIRGESDTDVYDAAHNLLLAHAQAVALFRNLQSQGVVQSSARIGMVLDGFGLPYDETVDADVEAAERYVQFSTGWFLAPITTGDYPPMMRERVGSRLPTFTADEAALLKGSYDLFMSNHYYANLITDCDSEYSATNCSDLGVGYYTDLGVDHTQMPVGSVIGSGSILDPTSCTDHGGFPPSYLEYIRWVHAYDTSADILLTENGWCGNETIDNQDQLWYFRTHLEMVHKAIYEDDIPIIGYTAWSFFDNFEWASYAPRYGLYYVDFPDNIGDADLYSVPSTELTRTPRTAAKWYADLATTGCFETDPDDEKWLAY
;
A
#
# COMPACT_ATOMS: atom_id res chain seq x y z
N MET A 1 -18.26 -36.68 -3.76
CA MET A 1 -17.28 -35.77 -4.38
C MET A 1 -17.80 -35.04 -5.64
N ARG A 2 -19.10 -34.72 -5.77
CA ARG A 2 -19.67 -33.98 -6.92
C ARG A 2 -20.35 -32.65 -6.54
N THR A 3 -20.02 -32.08 -5.37
CA THR A 3 -20.82 -31.01 -4.76
C THR A 3 -20.03 -29.82 -4.21
N ARG A 4 -18.73 -29.67 -4.50
CA ARG A 4 -17.92 -28.56 -3.93
C ARG A 4 -17.46 -27.45 -4.88
N LEU A 5 -17.86 -27.43 -6.16
CA LEU A 5 -17.41 -26.37 -7.09
C LEU A 5 -18.55 -25.90 -8.00
N SER A 6 -19.17 -24.76 -7.67
CA SER A 6 -19.93 -23.95 -8.63
C SER A 6 -20.14 -22.51 -8.11
N LYS A 7 -19.82 -21.54 -8.98
CA LYS A 7 -19.83 -20.05 -8.89
C LYS A 7 -18.39 -19.53 -8.74
N LEU A 8 -17.79 -18.74 -9.63
CA LEU A 8 -18.30 -17.79 -10.64
C LEU A 8 -17.60 -17.96 -12.01
N GLY A 9 -18.24 -17.44 -13.07
CA GLY A 9 -17.78 -17.51 -14.45
C GLY A 9 -17.20 -16.19 -15.00
N THR A 10 -16.19 -16.38 -15.85
CA THR A 10 -15.76 -15.66 -17.09
C THR A 10 -16.35 -14.29 -17.49
N ALA A 11 -15.44 -13.35 -17.79
CA ALA A 11 -15.48 -12.45 -18.96
C ALA A 11 -14.07 -11.91 -19.31
N ALA A 12 -13.76 -11.81 -20.61
CA ALA A 12 -12.44 -11.59 -21.22
C ALA A 12 -12.09 -10.11 -21.49
N LEU A 13 -10.79 -9.76 -21.69
CA LEU A 13 -10.26 -9.00 -22.86
C LEU A 13 -8.77 -8.56 -22.74
N MET A 14 -8.02 -8.82 -23.83
CA MET A 14 -6.81 -8.19 -24.42
C MET A 14 -6.06 -7.07 -23.66
N GLY A 15 -4.73 -7.22 -23.52
CA GLY A 15 -3.81 -6.23 -22.91
C GLY A 15 -3.33 -5.09 -23.81
N PRO A 16 -2.47 -4.20 -23.27
CA PRO A 16 -1.39 -3.59 -24.07
C PRO A 16 -0.05 -3.31 -23.32
N LEU A 17 1.03 -3.42 -24.11
CA LEU A 17 2.33 -2.72 -24.12
C LEU A 17 2.67 -1.67 -23.03
N ALA A 18 3.95 -1.70 -22.60
CA ALA A 18 4.64 -0.75 -21.73
C ALA A 18 4.31 0.74 -22.00
N VAL A 19 3.97 1.48 -20.94
CA VAL A 19 3.68 2.92 -20.95
C VAL A 19 4.63 3.63 -19.99
N SER A 20 5.33 4.66 -20.45
CA SER A 20 6.03 5.61 -19.56
C SER A 20 4.99 6.35 -18.72
N ALA A 21 5.22 6.55 -17.41
CA ALA A 21 4.33 7.33 -16.55
C ALA A 21 3.85 8.62 -17.27
N SER A 22 2.53 8.75 -17.40
CA SER A 22 1.91 9.87 -18.12
C SER A 22 2.12 11.18 -17.35
N SER A 23 2.43 12.28 -18.05
CA SER A 23 2.66 13.58 -17.40
C SER A 23 1.33 14.23 -17.00
N GLN A 24 0.89 14.01 -15.76
CA GLN A 24 -0.31 14.66 -15.19
C GLN A 24 -0.02 16.14 -14.92
N PHE A 25 -0.81 17.05 -15.52
CA PHE A 25 -0.67 18.51 -15.33
C PHE A 25 -1.95 19.12 -14.76
N HIS A 26 -1.78 20.02 -13.80
CA HIS A 26 -2.88 20.79 -13.22
C HIS A 26 -2.51 22.27 -13.11
N LEU A 27 -3.27 23.12 -13.81
CA LEU A 27 -3.20 24.56 -13.65
C LEU A 27 -4.12 25.04 -12.53
N SER A 28 -3.62 25.93 -11.68
CA SER A 28 -4.42 26.68 -10.71
C SER A 28 -4.16 28.19 -10.83
N LEU A 29 -5.21 28.99 -10.65
CA LEU A 29 -5.16 30.44 -10.74
C LEU A 29 -4.75 31.03 -9.39
N VAL A 30 -3.70 31.85 -9.36
CA VAL A 30 -3.28 32.56 -8.15
C VAL A 30 -4.02 33.90 -8.00
N GLY A 31 -4.11 34.65 -9.11
CA GLY A 31 -4.73 35.96 -9.14
C GLY A 31 -4.06 36.89 -10.14
N SER A 32 -4.51 38.14 -10.17
CA SER A 32 -3.95 39.20 -11.02
C SER A 32 -3.19 40.23 -10.19
N SER A 33 -2.07 40.69 -10.73
CA SER A 33 -1.33 41.80 -10.15
C SER A 33 -1.95 43.15 -10.54
N SER A 34 -1.50 44.20 -9.87
CA SER A 34 -2.04 45.56 -10.05
C SER A 34 -1.92 46.13 -11.47
N ASN A 35 -1.07 45.57 -12.33
CA ASN A 35 -0.89 45.98 -13.71
C ASN A 35 -1.74 45.18 -14.72
N GLY A 36 -2.55 44.22 -14.25
CA GLY A 36 -3.40 43.37 -15.08
C GLY A 36 -2.78 42.05 -15.53
N GLN A 37 -1.50 41.79 -15.20
CA GLN A 37 -0.86 40.50 -15.44
C GLN A 37 -1.40 39.43 -14.49
N VAL A 38 -1.46 38.19 -14.95
CA VAL A 38 -2.03 37.05 -14.24
C VAL A 38 -0.94 36.05 -13.89
N HIS A 39 -1.11 35.36 -12.76
CA HIS A 39 -0.19 34.33 -12.29
C HIS A 39 -0.91 33.00 -12.15
N TYR A 40 -0.26 31.93 -12.58
CA TYR A 40 -0.74 30.56 -12.47
C TYR A 40 0.29 29.70 -11.75
N MET A 41 -0.17 28.73 -10.98
CA MET A 41 0.66 27.62 -10.55
C MET A 41 0.40 26.44 -11.49
N LEU A 42 1.47 25.75 -11.86
CA LEU A 42 1.39 24.48 -12.56
C LEU A 42 1.89 23.39 -11.62
N ASP A 43 1.02 22.45 -11.31
CA ASP A 43 1.32 21.21 -10.63
C ASP A 43 1.56 20.11 -11.66
N TRP A 44 2.56 19.25 -11.45
CA TRP A 44 2.78 18.07 -12.26
C TRP A 44 3.36 16.91 -11.47
N VAL A 45 3.29 15.73 -12.07
CA VAL A 45 3.94 14.53 -11.54
C VAL A 45 5.14 14.14 -12.39
N ALA A 46 6.18 13.65 -11.73
CA ALA A 46 7.32 12.99 -12.37
C ALA A 46 7.62 11.68 -11.63
N ALA A 47 8.33 10.76 -12.27
CA ALA A 47 8.74 9.51 -11.60
C ALA A 47 9.42 9.82 -10.26
N SER A 48 9.17 9.00 -9.23
CA SER A 48 9.73 9.19 -7.88
C SER A 48 11.26 9.27 -7.85
N THR A 49 11.94 8.70 -8.85
CA THR A 49 13.39 8.74 -9.05
C THR A 49 13.91 10.12 -9.49
N VAL A 50 13.04 11.01 -9.96
CA VAL A 50 13.40 12.37 -10.36
C VAL A 50 13.70 13.18 -9.12
N ASN A 51 14.99 13.50 -8.90
CA ASN A 51 15.44 14.30 -7.76
C ASN A 51 15.34 15.82 -8.00
N ALA A 52 15.16 16.23 -9.25
CA ALA A 52 14.93 17.62 -9.64
C ALA A 52 14.16 17.66 -10.97
N SER A 53 13.02 18.37 -10.98
CA SER A 53 12.24 18.58 -12.20
C SER A 53 12.18 20.07 -12.55
N GLN A 54 12.24 20.40 -13.84
CA GLN A 54 12.22 21.78 -14.32
C GLN A 54 11.13 21.97 -15.38
N LEU A 55 10.38 23.06 -15.22
CA LEU A 55 9.39 23.51 -16.18
C LEU A 55 10.03 24.54 -17.11
N ALA A 56 9.95 24.30 -18.41
CA ALA A 56 10.26 25.28 -19.44
C ALA A 56 8.96 25.84 -20.03
N PHE A 57 8.86 27.15 -20.20
CA PHE A 57 7.70 27.79 -20.82
C PHE A 57 8.07 29.05 -21.62
N GLY A 58 7.20 29.40 -22.56
CA GLY A 58 7.36 30.55 -23.45
C GLY A 58 6.09 30.87 -24.22
N THR A 59 6.16 31.85 -25.13
CA THR A 59 5.03 32.26 -25.98
C THR A 59 5.01 31.56 -27.34
N SER A 60 5.89 30.57 -27.55
CA SER A 60 5.98 29.78 -28.77
C SER A 60 6.40 28.35 -28.42
N ALA A 61 5.78 27.35 -29.07
CA ALA A 61 6.14 25.95 -28.92
C ALA A 61 7.61 25.66 -29.29
N ASP A 62 8.19 26.46 -30.19
CA ASP A 62 9.57 26.29 -30.66
C ASP A 62 10.61 26.99 -29.74
N SER A 63 10.16 27.80 -28.77
CA SER A 63 11.03 28.64 -27.93
C SER A 63 10.49 28.74 -26.50
N LEU A 64 10.85 27.78 -25.65
CA LEU A 64 10.56 27.78 -24.21
C LEU A 64 11.66 28.53 -23.45
N ASP A 65 11.67 29.86 -23.60
CA ASP A 65 12.79 30.73 -23.20
C ASP A 65 12.96 30.90 -21.67
N THR A 66 11.94 30.54 -20.89
CA THR A 66 11.96 30.65 -19.43
C THR A 66 11.99 29.26 -18.80
N LYS A 67 12.91 29.06 -17.85
CA LYS A 67 13.03 27.82 -17.09
C LYS A 67 12.90 28.09 -15.60
N ILE A 68 12.09 27.27 -14.94
CA ILE A 68 11.82 27.37 -13.51
C ILE A 68 11.98 25.99 -12.88
N ALA A 69 12.77 25.93 -11.80
CA ALA A 69 12.89 24.72 -11.01
C ALA A 69 11.59 24.47 -10.24
N GLY A 70 11.05 23.25 -10.33
CA GLY A 70 9.91 22.84 -9.53
C GLY A 70 10.27 22.73 -8.05
N LYS A 71 9.31 23.03 -7.17
CA LYS A 71 9.37 22.67 -5.75
C LYS A 71 8.63 21.35 -5.56
N ALA A 72 9.27 20.36 -4.95
CA ALA A 72 8.64 19.08 -4.64
C ALA A 72 7.63 19.26 -3.50
N ALA A 73 6.42 18.74 -3.70
CA ALA A 73 5.36 18.67 -2.70
C ALA A 73 5.35 17.34 -1.92
N GLY A 74 6.10 16.34 -2.40
CA GLY A 74 6.21 15.01 -1.83
C GLY A 74 5.74 13.91 -2.79
N LEU A 75 5.80 12.66 -2.34
CA LEU A 75 5.42 11.48 -3.12
C LEU A 75 3.92 11.23 -3.08
N VAL A 76 3.36 10.71 -4.16
CA VAL A 76 2.00 10.19 -4.20
C VAL A 76 2.01 8.84 -4.88
N ALA A 77 1.40 7.86 -4.23
CA ALA A 77 1.19 6.53 -4.81
C ALA A 77 0.19 6.60 -5.98
N GLN A 78 0.50 5.88 -7.05
CA GLN A 78 -0.30 5.64 -8.23
C GLN A 78 -0.70 4.15 -8.31
N ALA A 79 -1.36 3.71 -9.38
CA ALA A 79 -1.64 2.30 -9.62
C ALA A 79 -0.34 1.50 -9.69
N ALA A 80 -0.45 0.18 -9.61
CA ALA A 80 0.68 -0.71 -9.87
C ALA A 80 1.92 -0.43 -8.99
N GLY A 81 1.74 0.13 -7.78
CA GLY A 81 2.82 0.35 -6.82
C GLY A 81 3.80 1.45 -7.25
N GLU A 82 3.47 2.17 -8.33
CA GLU A 82 4.24 3.30 -8.78
C GLU A 82 4.06 4.47 -7.81
N SER A 83 5.13 5.18 -7.51
CA SER A 83 5.07 6.46 -6.81
C SER A 83 5.58 7.55 -7.72
N VAL A 84 4.91 8.68 -7.68
CA VAL A 84 5.32 9.88 -8.40
C VAL A 84 5.61 11.00 -7.42
N THR A 85 6.64 11.78 -7.70
CA THR A 85 6.88 13.03 -6.98
C THR A 85 5.98 14.10 -7.59
N CYS A 86 5.17 14.77 -6.76
CA CYS A 86 4.41 15.94 -7.17
C CYS A 86 5.29 17.19 -7.09
N TRP A 87 5.21 18.03 -8.10
CA TRP A 87 5.99 19.24 -8.26
C TRP A 87 5.10 20.43 -8.56
N SER A 88 5.49 21.61 -8.11
CA SER A 88 4.80 22.86 -8.42
C SER A 88 5.77 23.90 -8.96
N ALA A 89 5.34 24.74 -9.90
CA ALA A 89 6.08 25.92 -10.35
C ALA A 89 5.16 27.09 -10.71
N LEU A 90 5.68 28.31 -10.52
CA LEU A 90 4.96 29.54 -10.79
C LEU A 90 5.16 30.01 -12.24
N LEU A 91 4.06 30.17 -12.97
CA LEU A 91 3.99 30.86 -14.26
C LEU A 91 3.56 32.32 -13.99
N ALA A 92 4.53 33.21 -13.84
CA ALA A 92 4.30 34.59 -13.41
C ALA A 92 4.23 35.60 -14.56
N ASN A 93 3.56 36.73 -14.30
CA ASN A 93 3.54 37.93 -15.14
C ASN A 93 3.00 37.68 -16.55
N LEU A 94 1.98 36.82 -16.67
CA LEU A 94 1.41 36.45 -17.95
C LEU A 94 0.39 37.49 -18.41
N GLU A 95 0.51 37.93 -19.66
CA GLU A 95 -0.39 38.93 -20.25
C GLU A 95 -1.70 38.26 -20.72
N PRO A 96 -2.88 38.82 -20.37
CA PRO A 96 -4.17 38.36 -20.89
C PRO A 96 -4.20 38.25 -22.42
N GLY A 97 -4.79 37.18 -22.93
CA GLY A 97 -4.86 36.87 -24.37
C GLY A 97 -3.61 36.21 -24.95
N THR A 98 -2.57 35.98 -24.14
CA THR A 98 -1.37 35.28 -24.56
C THR A 98 -1.55 33.77 -24.44
N THR A 99 -1.16 33.03 -25.47
CA THR A 99 -1.00 31.57 -25.39
C THR A 99 0.38 31.24 -24.84
N VAL A 100 0.40 30.49 -23.75
CA VAL A 100 1.61 30.03 -23.06
C VAL A 100 1.81 28.57 -23.43
N PHE A 101 3.00 28.25 -23.94
CA PHE A 101 3.46 26.89 -24.22
C PHE A 101 4.39 26.47 -23.10
N TYR A 102 4.27 25.22 -22.65
CA TYR A 102 5.10 24.69 -21.57
C TYR A 102 5.37 23.20 -21.73
N ALA A 103 6.51 22.75 -21.21
CA ALA A 103 6.95 21.35 -21.22
C ALA A 103 7.96 21.09 -20.10
N LEU A 104 8.18 19.82 -19.77
CA LEU A 104 9.25 19.39 -18.87
C LEU A 104 10.56 19.21 -19.66
N GLU A 105 11.68 19.62 -19.06
CA GLU A 105 13.01 19.44 -19.68
C GLU A 105 13.45 17.96 -19.69
N ALA A 106 14.16 17.58 -20.75
CA ALA A 106 14.78 16.26 -20.91
C ALA A 106 15.88 16.00 -19.86
N GLU A 107 15.93 14.79 -19.30
CA GLU A 107 17.00 14.39 -18.39
C GLU A 107 18.36 14.33 -19.14
N THR A 108 19.31 15.19 -18.77
CA THR A 108 20.70 15.03 -19.22
C THR A 108 21.40 13.99 -18.34
N SER A 109 21.70 12.84 -18.93
CA SER A 109 22.47 11.76 -18.32
C SER A 109 23.83 12.24 -17.81
N ALA A 110 24.03 12.17 -16.49
CA ALA A 110 25.33 12.31 -15.86
C ALA A 110 25.47 11.32 -14.68
N SER A 111 25.67 10.03 -15.01
CA SER A 111 26.56 9.06 -14.32
C SER A 111 26.10 7.60 -14.45
N VAL A 112 25.90 7.09 -15.68
CA VAL A 112 25.77 5.65 -15.92
C VAL A 112 27.05 5.16 -16.60
N GLN A 113 27.87 4.39 -15.87
CA GLN A 113 28.97 3.62 -16.45
C GLN A 113 28.39 2.37 -17.13
N SER A 114 28.64 2.26 -18.43
CA SER A 114 28.16 1.21 -19.31
C SER A 114 28.99 -0.07 -19.25
N THR A 115 28.33 -1.23 -19.28
CA THR A 115 28.73 -2.49 -19.95
C THR A 115 27.43 -3.22 -20.31
N SER A 116 27.08 -3.71 -21.49
CA SER A 116 27.75 -3.89 -22.79
C SER A 116 26.70 -4.18 -23.88
N SER A 117 26.91 -3.61 -25.07
CA SER A 117 26.52 -4.08 -26.42
C SER A 117 25.14 -4.70 -26.69
N LEU A 118 24.16 -3.87 -27.07
CA LEU A 118 23.19 -4.17 -28.12
C LEU A 118 23.02 -2.94 -29.04
N ASP A 119 22.89 -3.19 -30.33
CA ASP A 119 22.97 -2.22 -31.44
C ASP A 119 21.72 -1.33 -31.53
N PHE A 120 21.87 -0.03 -31.24
CA PHE A 120 20.77 0.96 -31.13
C PHE A 120 20.26 1.55 -32.46
N ASN A 121 20.45 0.87 -33.59
CA ASN A 121 20.03 1.40 -34.91
C ASN A 121 18.78 0.76 -35.53
N ALA A 122 18.05 -0.07 -34.80
CA ALA A 122 16.78 -0.62 -35.27
C ALA A 122 15.67 -0.35 -34.26
N LEU A 123 15.19 0.90 -34.18
CA LEU A 123 13.83 1.29 -33.73
C LEU A 123 13.55 2.81 -33.89
N SER A 124 14.26 3.52 -34.77
CA SER A 124 13.96 4.92 -35.12
C SER A 124 13.11 4.98 -36.40
N GLN A 125 11.80 4.74 -36.28
CA GLN A 125 10.81 5.16 -37.27
C GLN A 125 9.36 5.03 -36.76
N SER A 126 8.96 5.92 -35.85
CA SER A 126 7.62 6.50 -35.83
C SER A 126 7.75 7.97 -35.41
N GLU A 127 7.07 8.85 -36.14
CA GLU A 127 7.39 10.26 -36.34
C GLU A 127 7.16 11.15 -35.10
N GLY A 128 8.14 12.01 -34.80
CA GLY A 128 8.03 13.09 -33.81
C GLY A 128 9.39 13.52 -33.23
N ASN A 129 10.03 14.49 -33.89
CA ASN A 129 11.34 15.14 -33.62
C ASN A 129 12.15 14.77 -32.36
N GLY A 130 13.38 14.31 -32.61
CA GLY A 130 14.40 14.10 -31.60
C GLY A 130 14.82 15.39 -30.88
N ASN A 131 14.39 15.48 -29.62
CA ASN A 131 15.05 16.06 -28.45
C ASN A 131 14.22 15.52 -27.28
N GLY A 132 14.82 14.87 -26.28
CA GLY A 132 14.12 14.06 -25.27
C GLY A 132 13.22 14.80 -24.25
N ALA A 133 12.50 15.86 -24.66
CA ALA A 133 11.57 16.62 -23.82
C ALA A 133 10.15 16.02 -23.86
N SER A 134 9.32 16.29 -22.84
CA SER A 134 7.91 15.87 -22.80
C SER A 134 7.09 16.52 -23.92
N GLU A 135 5.87 16.02 -24.16
CA GLU A 135 4.91 16.69 -25.04
C GLU A 135 4.72 18.15 -24.60
N THR A 136 4.72 19.08 -25.57
CA THR A 136 4.53 20.51 -25.31
C THR A 136 3.05 20.83 -25.21
N MET A 137 2.62 21.18 -24.00
CA MET A 137 1.26 21.60 -23.69
C MET A 137 1.10 23.11 -23.90
N ASN A 138 -0.13 23.58 -23.98
CA ASN A 138 -0.40 25.01 -24.02
C ASN A 138 -1.76 25.36 -23.40
N PHE A 139 -1.84 26.58 -22.89
CA PHE A 139 -3.09 27.20 -22.48
C PHE A 139 -3.11 28.67 -22.90
N THR A 140 -4.31 29.25 -23.00
CA THR A 140 -4.47 30.67 -23.29
C THR A 140 -4.96 31.40 -22.06
N VAL A 141 -4.24 32.44 -21.64
CA VAL A 141 -4.67 33.31 -20.55
C VAL A 141 -5.95 34.03 -20.99
N PRO A 142 -7.09 33.85 -20.31
CA PRO A 142 -8.34 34.48 -20.73
C PRO A 142 -8.23 36.00 -20.79
N ASN A 143 -8.73 36.59 -21.87
CA ASN A 143 -8.79 38.03 -22.05
C ASN A 143 -10.20 38.55 -21.69
N GLY A 144 -10.48 38.68 -20.39
CA GLY A 144 -11.78 39.13 -19.89
C GLY A 144 -12.34 38.25 -18.77
N GLU A 145 -13.67 38.26 -18.62
CA GLU A 145 -14.36 37.42 -17.64
C GLU A 145 -14.21 35.94 -17.99
N ILE A 146 -14.00 35.11 -16.97
CA ILE A 146 -13.95 33.66 -17.11
C ILE A 146 -15.35 33.09 -16.95
N THR A 147 -15.77 32.26 -17.90
CA THR A 147 -16.87 31.31 -17.69
C THR A 147 -16.32 30.08 -17.00
N TRP A 148 -16.83 29.75 -15.82
CA TRP A 148 -16.42 28.62 -15.01
C TRP A 148 -17.38 27.46 -15.22
N ALA A 149 -16.88 26.29 -15.63
CA ALA A 149 -17.63 25.05 -15.47
C ALA A 149 -17.59 24.63 -14.00
N VAL A 150 -18.73 24.27 -13.42
CA VAL A 150 -18.87 23.97 -11.99
C VAL A 150 -19.54 22.62 -11.84
N PHE A 151 -18.95 21.74 -11.04
CA PHE A 151 -19.49 20.42 -10.75
C PHE A 151 -19.13 19.95 -9.33
N GLY A 152 -20.00 19.11 -8.76
CA GLY A 152 -19.78 18.43 -7.48
C GLY A 152 -19.14 17.06 -7.66
N ASP A 153 -19.60 16.07 -6.90
CA ASP A 153 -18.85 14.83 -6.68
C ASP A 153 -18.65 14.00 -7.94
N MET A 154 -17.39 13.75 -8.31
CA MET A 154 -17.01 13.01 -9.52
C MET A 154 -16.12 11.81 -9.18
N GLY A 155 -16.63 10.60 -9.40
CA GLY A 155 -15.86 9.35 -9.23
C GLY A 155 -14.90 9.08 -10.39
N ALA A 156 -13.99 8.13 -10.22
CA ALA A 156 -13.09 7.69 -11.29
C ALA A 156 -13.84 6.79 -12.30
N PRO A 157 -13.69 6.97 -13.62
CA PRO A 157 -14.38 6.16 -14.65
C PRO A 157 -14.30 4.65 -14.43
N MET A 158 -13.18 4.15 -13.90
CA MET A 158 -12.95 2.72 -13.61
C MET A 158 -13.87 2.11 -12.54
N GLN A 159 -14.54 2.92 -11.71
CA GLN A 159 -15.45 2.43 -10.68
C GLN A 159 -16.75 1.83 -11.24
N LYS A 160 -17.06 2.03 -12.52
CA LYS A 160 -18.21 1.43 -13.27
C LYS A 160 -19.62 1.75 -12.75
N HIS A 161 -19.78 2.30 -11.54
CA HIS A 161 -21.04 2.66 -10.89
C HIS A 161 -21.47 4.12 -11.16
N ALA A 162 -21.82 4.46 -12.40
CA ALA A 162 -22.20 5.83 -12.78
C ALA A 162 -21.11 6.91 -12.50
N ALA A 163 -19.85 6.52 -12.35
CA ALA A 163 -18.73 7.43 -12.13
C ALA A 163 -18.34 8.20 -13.41
N ALA A 164 -18.00 9.50 -13.28
CA ALA A 164 -17.54 10.38 -14.35
C ALA A 164 -18.44 10.45 -15.61
N VAL A 165 -19.74 10.19 -15.48
CA VAL A 165 -20.68 10.10 -16.61
C VAL A 165 -20.72 11.36 -17.48
N SER A 166 -20.56 12.54 -16.87
CA SER A 166 -20.61 13.83 -17.57
C SER A 166 -19.23 14.30 -18.07
N LEU A 167 -18.14 13.58 -17.75
CA LEU A 167 -16.78 13.96 -18.13
C LEU A 167 -16.59 14.04 -19.66
N PRO A 168 -17.08 13.09 -20.48
CA PRO A 168 -16.96 13.21 -21.94
C PRO A 168 -17.63 14.47 -22.51
N ALA A 169 -18.79 14.86 -21.96
CA ALA A 169 -19.48 16.08 -22.35
C ALA A 169 -18.71 17.34 -21.94
N LEU A 170 -18.06 17.32 -20.77
CA LEU A 170 -17.23 18.41 -20.27
C LEU A 170 -15.95 18.60 -21.12
N LYS A 171 -15.27 17.50 -21.51
CA LYS A 171 -14.14 17.51 -22.45
C LYS A 171 -14.56 18.07 -23.81
N SER A 172 -15.69 17.60 -24.33
CA SER A 172 -16.23 18.02 -25.63
C SER A 172 -16.55 19.53 -25.67
N ALA A 173 -17.12 20.07 -24.59
CA ALA A 173 -17.47 21.48 -24.50
C ALA A 173 -16.26 22.43 -24.49
N LEU A 174 -15.12 21.96 -23.97
CA LEU A 174 -13.84 22.69 -24.03
C LEU A 174 -13.26 22.65 -25.45
N ALA A 175 -13.17 21.46 -26.04
CA ALA A 175 -12.52 21.22 -27.33
C ALA A 175 -13.27 21.83 -28.53
N ALA A 176 -14.61 21.82 -28.52
CA ALA A 176 -15.41 22.24 -29.67
C ALA A 176 -15.61 23.76 -29.75
N ASP A 177 -15.87 24.41 -28.61
CA ASP A 177 -16.38 25.79 -28.56
C ASP A 177 -15.69 26.68 -27.52
N SER A 178 -14.70 26.17 -26.77
CA SER A 178 -14.10 26.87 -25.62
C SER A 178 -15.16 27.47 -24.67
N THR A 179 -16.22 26.68 -24.44
CA THR A 179 -17.47 27.12 -23.76
C THR A 179 -17.21 27.67 -22.35
N TYR A 180 -16.12 27.21 -21.74
CA TYR A 180 -15.62 27.67 -20.45
C TYR A 180 -14.10 27.88 -20.53
N SER A 181 -13.57 28.63 -19.57
CA SER A 181 -12.13 28.95 -19.48
C SER A 181 -11.56 28.71 -18.07
N GLY A 182 -12.30 27.98 -17.24
CA GLY A 182 -11.90 27.53 -15.90
C GLY A 182 -12.87 26.48 -15.36
N VAL A 183 -12.43 25.72 -14.38
CA VAL A 183 -13.21 24.68 -13.69
C VAL A 183 -13.23 24.92 -12.18
N LEU A 184 -14.40 24.77 -11.57
CA LEU A 184 -14.56 24.66 -10.12
C LEU A 184 -15.06 23.25 -9.80
N ASN A 185 -14.19 22.43 -9.21
CA ASN A 185 -14.62 21.17 -8.59
C ASN A 185 -14.93 21.46 -7.12
N ILE A 186 -16.21 21.44 -6.78
CA ILE A 186 -16.73 21.74 -5.44
C ILE A 186 -17.22 20.47 -4.73
N GLY A 187 -16.78 19.29 -5.17
CA GLY A 187 -17.19 17.98 -4.69
C GLY A 187 -16.03 17.02 -4.42
N ASP A 188 -16.35 15.77 -4.06
CA ASP A 188 -15.35 14.70 -3.90
C ASP A 188 -14.53 14.47 -5.18
N LEU A 189 -13.24 14.18 -4.98
CA LEU A 189 -12.28 13.87 -6.04
C LEU A 189 -12.08 12.36 -6.11
N SER A 190 -12.39 11.76 -7.26
CA SER A 190 -12.26 10.31 -7.53
C SER A 190 -12.97 9.37 -6.55
N TYR A 191 -13.70 9.88 -5.55
CA TYR A 191 -14.30 9.12 -4.46
C TYR A 191 -13.27 8.31 -3.64
N GLU A 192 -11.99 8.73 -3.70
CA GLU A 192 -10.79 8.18 -3.06
C GLU A 192 -9.58 8.58 -3.94
N LEU A 193 -8.88 9.68 -3.62
CA LEU A 193 -7.72 10.15 -4.40
C LEU A 193 -6.45 9.32 -4.15
N VAL A 194 -6.55 8.00 -4.24
CA VAL A 194 -5.47 7.04 -3.96
C VAL A 194 -5.33 5.99 -5.05
N GLY A 195 -4.12 5.45 -5.19
CA GLY A 195 -3.82 4.33 -6.09
C GLY A 195 -4.32 4.53 -7.52
N ALA A 196 -4.91 3.48 -8.08
CA ALA A 196 -5.43 3.47 -9.45
C ALA A 196 -6.62 4.41 -9.67
N ASN A 197 -7.51 4.55 -8.67
CA ASN A 197 -8.66 5.46 -8.74
C ASN A 197 -8.20 6.91 -8.89
N GLY A 198 -7.27 7.34 -8.03
CA GLY A 198 -6.70 8.68 -8.07
C GLY A 198 -5.86 8.94 -9.33
N GLN A 199 -5.04 7.97 -9.75
CA GLN A 199 -4.28 8.08 -10.99
C GLN A 199 -5.20 8.25 -12.20
N ASN A 200 -6.17 7.36 -12.38
CA ASN A 200 -7.04 7.39 -13.54
C ASN A 200 -7.91 8.64 -13.58
N TYR A 201 -8.40 9.10 -12.43
CA TYR A 201 -9.13 10.35 -12.35
C TYR A 201 -8.33 11.55 -12.86
N LEU A 202 -7.05 11.64 -12.50
CA LEU A 202 -6.18 12.74 -12.90
C LEU A 202 -5.74 12.65 -14.35
N GLU A 203 -5.46 11.44 -14.84
CA GLU A 203 -5.18 11.20 -16.27
C GLU A 203 -6.38 11.59 -17.12
N GLU A 204 -7.58 11.23 -16.69
CA GLU A 204 -8.81 11.56 -17.39
C GLU A 204 -9.12 13.06 -17.31
N LEU A 205 -8.77 13.75 -16.22
CA LEU A 205 -8.94 15.19 -16.13
C LEU A 205 -7.86 16.00 -16.84
N GLN A 206 -6.70 15.44 -17.14
CA GLN A 206 -5.56 16.13 -17.72
C GLN A 206 -5.91 16.90 -19.00
N ASP A 207 -6.78 16.34 -19.85
CA ASP A 207 -7.26 16.99 -21.08
C ASP A 207 -7.87 18.38 -20.81
N ILE A 208 -8.41 18.59 -19.61
CA ILE A 208 -9.00 19.84 -19.17
C ILE A 208 -7.99 20.62 -18.32
N THR A 209 -7.39 19.99 -17.32
CA THR A 209 -6.58 20.66 -16.29
C THR A 209 -5.22 21.15 -16.79
N SER A 210 -4.77 20.68 -17.96
CA SER A 210 -3.60 21.21 -18.68
C SER A 210 -3.91 22.46 -19.53
N GLN A 211 -5.19 22.77 -19.78
CA GLN A 211 -5.61 23.84 -20.69
C GLN A 211 -6.34 24.99 -19.99
N VAL A 212 -7.01 24.72 -18.87
CA VAL A 212 -7.73 25.73 -18.08
C VAL A 212 -7.49 25.52 -16.59
N PRO A 213 -7.50 26.58 -15.78
CA PRO A 213 -7.31 26.44 -14.33
C PRO A 213 -8.46 25.65 -13.71
N MET A 214 -8.14 24.67 -12.88
CA MET A 214 -9.10 24.00 -12.01
C MET A 214 -8.85 24.41 -10.55
N MET A 215 -9.89 24.87 -9.87
CA MET A 215 -9.87 25.16 -8.44
C MET A 215 -10.74 24.14 -7.73
N THR A 216 -10.27 23.60 -6.60
CA THR A 216 -10.89 22.45 -5.93
C THR A 216 -11.04 22.66 -4.42
N THR A 217 -12.06 22.04 -3.82
CA THR A 217 -12.19 21.82 -2.38
C THR A 217 -11.86 20.37 -2.03
N VAL A 218 -11.46 20.12 -0.79
CA VAL A 218 -11.38 18.77 -0.24
C VAL A 218 -12.79 18.24 0.06
N GLY A 219 -13.05 16.98 -0.29
CA GLY A 219 -14.30 16.27 -0.07
C GLY A 219 -14.30 15.39 1.18
N ASN A 220 -15.43 14.76 1.48
CA ASN A 220 -15.54 13.89 2.64
C ASN A 220 -14.84 12.56 2.43
N HIS A 221 -14.76 12.06 1.19
CA HIS A 221 -14.05 10.82 0.90
C HIS A 221 -12.54 10.98 1.12
N GLU A 222 -11.96 12.14 0.83
CA GLU A 222 -10.55 12.40 1.16
C GLU A 222 -10.27 12.30 2.68
N TYR A 223 -11.22 12.75 3.52
CA TYR A 223 -11.11 12.69 4.99
C TYR A 223 -11.51 11.34 5.59
N GLN A 224 -12.52 10.67 5.03
CA GLN A 224 -12.97 9.35 5.48
C GLN A 224 -11.83 8.32 5.41
N TYR A 225 -10.95 8.46 4.41
CA TYR A 225 -9.76 7.64 4.23
C TYR A 225 -8.46 8.31 4.71
N SER A 226 -8.57 9.31 5.60
CA SER A 226 -7.40 10.03 6.14
C SER A 226 -6.51 9.20 7.07
N LEU A 227 -7.03 8.07 7.58
CA LEU A 227 -6.30 7.09 8.39
C LEU A 227 -6.20 5.70 7.74
N ALA A 228 -6.64 5.59 6.48
CA ALA A 228 -6.43 4.39 5.67
C ALA A 228 -4.99 4.36 5.12
N PRO A 229 -4.45 3.19 4.73
CA PRO A 229 -3.03 3.00 4.38
C PRO A 229 -2.48 3.94 3.29
N ASP A 230 -3.34 4.46 2.39
CA ASP A 230 -2.94 5.24 1.22
C ASP A 230 -3.17 6.77 1.34
N PHE A 231 -3.63 7.26 2.51
CA PHE A 231 -3.75 8.68 2.89
C PHE A 231 -4.36 9.63 1.82
N ALA A 232 -5.63 9.45 1.46
CA ALA A 232 -6.32 10.23 0.42
C ALA A 232 -6.21 11.77 0.59
N VAL A 233 -6.38 12.29 1.81
CA VAL A 233 -6.20 13.71 2.12
C VAL A 233 -4.75 14.20 1.89
N GLN A 234 -3.75 13.35 2.11
CA GLN A 234 -2.35 13.68 1.83
C GLN A 234 -2.10 13.78 0.32
N ASN A 235 -2.69 12.89 -0.47
CA ASN A 235 -2.62 12.96 -1.92
C ASN A 235 -3.27 14.24 -2.45
N TYR A 236 -4.39 14.69 -1.85
CA TYR A 236 -4.96 16.00 -2.15
C TYR A 236 -3.98 17.14 -1.85
N TYR A 237 -3.34 17.14 -0.67
CA TYR A 237 -2.34 18.17 -0.32
C TYR A 237 -1.15 18.23 -1.28
N ARG A 238 -0.69 17.07 -1.75
CA ARG A 238 0.50 16.96 -2.60
C ARG A 238 0.20 17.25 -4.07
N ARG A 239 -0.91 16.73 -4.60
CA ARG A 239 -1.28 16.89 -6.02
C ARG A 239 -1.77 18.30 -6.38
N PHE A 240 -2.34 18.99 -5.40
CA PHE A 240 -2.83 20.38 -5.55
C PHE A 240 -2.00 21.37 -4.74
N HIS A 241 -0.71 21.08 -4.54
CA HIS A 241 0.17 21.89 -3.69
C HIS A 241 0.41 23.29 -4.25
N GLY A 242 0.29 23.48 -5.56
CA GLY A 242 0.35 24.77 -6.21
C GLY A 242 -0.72 25.73 -5.69
N ILE A 243 -1.89 25.24 -5.28
CA ILE A 243 -2.91 26.07 -4.62
C ILE A 243 -2.38 26.62 -3.29
N THR A 244 -1.69 25.81 -2.48
CA THR A 244 -1.06 26.24 -1.22
C THR A 244 -0.01 27.33 -1.46
N LEU A 245 0.90 27.09 -2.42
CA LEU A 245 2.00 28.02 -2.74
C LEU A 245 1.53 29.27 -3.52
N GLY A 246 0.35 29.19 -4.13
CA GLY A 246 -0.26 30.23 -4.96
C GLY A 246 -1.38 30.96 -4.23
N ALA A 247 -2.62 30.61 -4.54
CA ALA A 247 -3.81 31.28 -4.01
C ALA A 247 -3.91 31.25 -2.47
N GLY A 248 -3.48 30.16 -1.84
CA GLY A 248 -3.40 30.03 -0.38
C GLY A 248 -2.47 31.08 0.22
N ALA A 249 -1.19 31.07 -0.18
CA ALA A 249 -0.20 32.06 0.26
C ALA A 249 -0.60 33.51 -0.05
N ALA A 250 -1.18 33.78 -1.23
CA ALA A 250 -1.60 35.12 -1.62
C ALA A 250 -2.80 35.65 -0.82
N SER A 251 -3.69 34.75 -0.38
CA SER A 251 -4.87 35.11 0.42
C SER A 251 -4.60 35.18 1.93
N GLY A 252 -3.41 34.79 2.38
CA GLY A 252 -3.07 34.69 3.81
C GLY A 252 -3.57 33.41 4.48
N SER A 253 -3.87 32.39 3.66
CA SER A 253 -4.00 31.00 4.10
C SER A 253 -2.62 30.31 4.07
N SER A 254 -2.54 29.11 4.63
CA SER A 254 -1.35 28.26 4.60
C SER A 254 -1.63 26.85 4.08
N SER A 255 -2.77 26.62 3.44
CA SER A 255 -3.15 25.32 2.87
C SER A 255 -3.95 25.47 1.58
N ASN A 256 -4.12 24.36 0.88
CA ASN A 256 -5.03 24.25 -0.26
C ASN A 256 -6.45 23.82 0.16
N GLU A 257 -6.74 23.76 1.45
CA GLU A 257 -8.07 23.38 1.96
C GLU A 257 -9.04 24.56 2.04
N PHE A 258 -8.50 25.76 2.27
CA PHE A 258 -9.24 27.00 2.20
C PHE A 258 -8.32 28.11 1.70
N TYR A 259 -8.79 28.87 0.71
CA TYR A 259 -8.02 29.87 0.01
C TYR A 259 -8.96 30.76 -0.80
N SER A 260 -8.49 31.92 -1.24
CA SER A 260 -9.28 32.82 -2.07
C SER A 260 -8.49 33.32 -3.26
N PHE A 261 -9.21 33.70 -4.30
CA PHE A 261 -8.64 34.34 -5.48
C PHE A 261 -9.71 35.19 -6.17
N SER A 262 -9.26 36.12 -7.01
CA SER A 262 -10.15 36.95 -7.82
C SER A 262 -9.97 36.63 -9.29
N SER A 263 -11.09 36.43 -9.98
CA SER A 263 -11.17 36.20 -11.41
C SER A 263 -12.22 37.14 -12.00
N GLY A 264 -11.75 38.11 -12.79
CA GLY A 264 -12.60 39.17 -13.33
C GLY A 264 -13.39 39.89 -12.23
N ARG A 265 -14.72 39.85 -12.33
CA ARG A 265 -15.65 40.49 -11.38
C ARG A 265 -15.98 39.64 -10.15
N ILE A 266 -15.49 38.42 -10.07
CA ILE A 266 -15.81 37.50 -9.00
C ILE A 266 -14.62 37.35 -8.07
N HIS A 267 -14.86 37.49 -6.77
CA HIS A 267 -13.96 37.01 -5.74
C HIS A 267 -14.49 35.69 -5.20
N PHE A 268 -13.69 34.64 -5.32
CA PHE A 268 -13.99 33.30 -4.85
C PHE A 268 -13.29 33.05 -3.52
N ALA A 269 -14.00 32.49 -2.55
CA ALA A 269 -13.43 31.96 -1.32
C ALA A 269 -13.82 30.48 -1.18
N PHE A 270 -12.82 29.60 -1.24
CA PHE A 270 -12.97 28.17 -0.99
C PHE A 270 -12.78 27.90 0.49
N ILE A 271 -13.65 27.06 1.07
CA ILE A 271 -13.59 26.66 2.47
C ILE A 271 -13.64 25.14 2.61
N ASN A 272 -12.90 24.60 3.58
CA ASN A 272 -13.00 23.22 3.97
C ASN A 272 -14.25 23.04 4.83
N THR A 273 -15.23 22.31 4.33
CA THR A 273 -16.47 22.02 5.05
C THR A 273 -16.37 20.79 5.94
N GLU A 274 -15.39 19.91 5.71
CA GLU A 274 -15.23 18.66 6.45
C GLU A 274 -14.78 18.88 7.90
N ILE A 275 -14.16 20.03 8.20
CA ILE A 275 -13.88 20.44 9.59
C ILE A 275 -15.15 20.74 10.41
N TYR A 276 -16.30 20.81 9.75
CA TYR A 276 -17.63 20.90 10.35
C TYR A 276 -18.47 19.64 10.12
N GLY A 277 -17.92 18.65 9.40
CA GLY A 277 -18.55 17.38 9.08
C GLY A 277 -18.40 16.35 10.20
N ASP A 278 -18.79 15.12 9.89
CA ASP A 278 -18.87 14.03 10.86
C ASP A 278 -17.74 12.99 10.72
N GLU A 279 -17.01 13.02 9.60
CA GLU A 279 -15.92 12.09 9.31
C GLU A 279 -14.72 12.36 10.20
N VAL A 280 -13.92 11.32 10.48
CA VAL A 280 -12.70 11.44 11.27
C VAL A 280 -11.78 12.51 10.66
N PHE A 281 -11.36 13.47 11.48
CA PHE A 281 -10.42 14.51 11.09
C PHE A 281 -9.06 14.14 11.62
N ALA A 282 -8.21 13.68 10.72
CA ALA A 282 -6.84 13.36 11.04
C ALA A 282 -5.91 14.53 10.71
N VAL A 283 -4.85 14.67 11.49
CA VAL A 283 -3.80 15.66 11.25
C VAL A 283 -2.44 14.98 11.21
N LEU A 284 -1.63 15.38 10.24
CA LEU A 284 -0.23 14.98 10.13
C LEU A 284 0.55 15.52 11.34
N GLN A 285 1.22 14.63 12.05
CA GLN A 285 2.00 14.96 13.22
C GLN A 285 3.36 15.58 12.82
N ASP A 286 4.05 16.18 13.78
CA ASP A 286 5.33 16.87 13.55
C ASP A 286 6.45 15.97 12.99
N ASP A 287 6.28 14.64 13.06
CA ASP A 287 7.17 13.67 12.42
C ASP A 287 7.03 13.62 10.88
N GLY A 288 6.04 14.32 10.32
CA GLY A 288 5.83 14.43 8.87
C GLY A 288 5.32 13.16 8.20
N VAL A 289 5.01 12.11 8.98
CA VAL A 289 4.62 10.79 8.46
C VAL A 289 3.35 10.26 9.13
N THR A 290 3.19 10.47 10.44
CA THR A 290 2.07 9.92 11.19
C THR A 290 0.83 10.80 11.06
N TRP A 291 -0.31 10.23 10.73
CA TRP A 291 -1.62 10.90 10.82
C TRP A 291 -2.38 10.39 12.05
N LYS A 292 -3.00 11.30 12.80
CA LYS A 292 -3.82 10.94 13.97
C LYS A 292 -5.15 11.67 13.97
N ALA A 293 -6.21 10.96 14.34
CA ALA A 293 -7.50 11.58 14.65
C ALA A 293 -7.31 12.64 15.75
N ASP A 294 -7.70 13.89 15.46
CA ASP A 294 -7.51 15.00 16.39
C ASP A 294 -8.67 16.01 16.31
N GLU A 295 -9.65 15.82 17.19
CA GLU A 295 -10.80 16.71 17.31
C GLU A 295 -10.42 18.12 17.79
N ALA A 296 -9.36 18.24 18.60
CA ALA A 296 -8.90 19.55 19.08
C ALA A 296 -8.26 20.35 17.94
N ALA A 297 -7.52 19.68 17.06
CA ALA A 297 -7.03 20.26 15.83
C ALA A 297 -8.18 20.63 14.88
N ARG A 298 -9.23 19.79 14.74
CA ARG A 298 -10.44 20.14 13.97
C ARG A 298 -11.08 21.44 14.47
N LEU A 299 -11.23 21.59 15.79
CA LEU A 299 -11.78 22.81 16.41
C LEU A 299 -10.91 24.04 16.13
N THR A 300 -9.59 23.87 16.22
CA THR A 300 -8.59 24.91 15.95
C THR A 300 -8.63 25.34 14.48
N ALA A 301 -8.65 24.37 13.55
CA ALA A 301 -8.75 24.61 12.12
C ALA A 301 -10.05 25.35 11.76
N GLY A 302 -11.20 24.93 12.32
CA GLY A 302 -12.48 25.62 12.11
C GLY A 302 -12.48 27.08 12.58
N THR A 303 -11.85 27.34 13.73
CA THR A 303 -11.70 28.71 14.24
C THR A 303 -10.77 29.54 13.36
N ALA A 304 -9.64 28.96 12.93
CA ALA A 304 -8.68 29.62 12.06
C ALA A 304 -9.30 29.96 10.69
N GLN A 305 -10.02 29.02 10.07
CA GLN A 305 -10.71 29.23 8.81
C GLN A 305 -11.78 30.33 8.92
N ALA A 306 -12.58 30.36 9.99
CA ALA A 306 -13.58 31.42 10.18
C ALA A 306 -12.94 32.80 10.34
N GLN A 307 -11.83 32.90 11.08
CA GLN A 307 -11.05 34.15 11.22
C GLN A 307 -10.39 34.58 9.92
N TRP A 308 -9.89 33.62 9.14
CA TRP A 308 -9.30 33.85 7.83
C TRP A 308 -10.36 34.29 6.81
N LEU A 309 -11.53 33.64 6.78
CA LEU A 309 -12.61 34.02 5.88
C LEU A 309 -13.10 35.44 6.18
N GLU A 310 -13.21 35.81 7.45
CA GLU A 310 -13.50 37.20 7.84
C GLU A 310 -12.39 38.16 7.40
N TYR A 311 -11.12 37.76 7.51
CA TYR A 311 -9.98 38.53 7.05
C TYR A 311 -9.98 38.75 5.54
N ASP A 312 -10.25 37.70 4.78
CA ASP A 312 -10.33 37.73 3.34
C ASP A 312 -11.50 38.59 2.85
N LEU A 313 -12.72 38.25 3.26
CA LEU A 313 -13.94 38.96 2.83
C LEU A 313 -13.98 40.43 3.25
N SER A 314 -13.40 40.78 4.41
CA SER A 314 -13.35 42.17 4.87
C SER A 314 -12.44 43.06 4.01
N ARG A 315 -11.53 42.47 3.22
CA ARG A 315 -10.59 43.19 2.36
C ARG A 315 -11.00 43.20 0.89
N VAL A 316 -12.09 42.52 0.53
CA VAL A 316 -12.60 42.50 -0.85
C VAL A 316 -13.01 43.90 -1.28
N ASP A 317 -12.37 44.40 -2.34
CA ASP A 317 -12.75 45.64 -3.00
C ASP A 317 -13.92 45.38 -3.96
N ARG A 318 -15.14 45.54 -3.46
CA ARG A 318 -16.40 45.38 -4.20
C ARG A 318 -16.55 46.33 -5.40
N SER A 319 -15.66 47.31 -5.58
CA SER A 319 -15.62 48.12 -6.79
C SER A 319 -14.94 47.41 -7.96
N LYS A 320 -14.04 46.46 -7.67
CA LYS A 320 -13.31 45.63 -8.65
C LYS A 320 -13.97 44.27 -8.82
N THR A 321 -14.25 43.60 -7.70
CA THR A 321 -14.93 42.30 -7.66
C THR A 321 -16.32 42.48 -7.01
N PRO A 322 -17.31 42.96 -7.78
CA PRO A 322 -18.63 43.23 -7.25
C PRO A 322 -19.36 41.99 -6.73
N PHE A 323 -18.92 40.78 -7.08
CA PHE A 323 -19.52 39.53 -6.64
C PHE A 323 -18.56 38.74 -5.74
N VAL A 324 -19.10 38.16 -4.68
CA VAL A 324 -18.40 37.24 -3.79
C VAL A 324 -19.13 35.91 -3.82
N VAL A 325 -18.42 34.85 -4.18
CA VAL A 325 -18.92 33.48 -4.22
C VAL A 325 -18.11 32.65 -3.23
N VAL A 326 -18.81 31.98 -2.31
CA VAL A 326 -18.18 31.04 -1.38
C VAL A 326 -18.44 29.63 -1.87
N CYS A 327 -17.39 28.82 -1.93
CA CYS A 327 -17.43 27.43 -2.40
C CYS A 327 -17.02 26.50 -1.26
N GLY A 328 -17.71 25.38 -1.10
CA GLY A 328 -17.32 24.32 -0.18
C GLY A 328 -17.92 22.99 -0.61
N HIS A 329 -17.44 21.88 -0.04
CA HIS A 329 -17.97 20.58 -0.41
C HIS A 329 -19.42 20.40 0.05
N ARG A 330 -19.68 20.56 1.35
CA ARG A 330 -21.00 20.37 1.95
C ARG A 330 -21.88 21.61 1.91
N PRO A 331 -23.21 21.46 1.80
CA PRO A 331 -24.12 22.55 2.10
C PRO A 331 -24.05 22.96 3.59
N PRO A 332 -24.57 24.13 3.99
CA PRO A 332 -24.55 24.62 5.38
C PRO A 332 -25.31 23.77 6.42
N PHE A 333 -25.88 22.65 5.99
CA PHE A 333 -26.71 21.74 6.76
C PHE A 333 -26.31 20.30 6.42
N LYS A 334 -26.65 19.35 7.30
CA LYS A 334 -26.43 17.92 7.07
C LYS A 334 -27.76 17.27 6.75
N THR A 335 -27.90 16.42 5.74
CA THR A 335 -29.14 15.67 5.51
C THR A 335 -29.28 14.48 6.47
N PRO A 336 -30.44 14.23 7.13
CA PRO A 336 -31.73 14.94 7.11
C PRO A 336 -31.90 16.03 8.19
N LYS A 337 -30.81 16.54 8.75
CA LYS A 337 -30.77 17.55 9.81
C LYS A 337 -30.99 18.98 9.28
N ALA A 338 -31.64 19.80 10.10
CA ALA A 338 -31.91 21.20 9.77
C ALA A 338 -30.71 22.09 10.11
N LEU A 339 -30.69 23.28 9.48
CA LEU A 339 -29.75 24.34 9.84
C LEU A 339 -29.83 24.73 11.35
N SER A 340 -31.01 24.58 11.95
CA SER A 340 -31.28 24.86 13.37
C SER A 340 -30.76 23.82 14.36
N GLU A 341 -30.06 22.77 13.91
CA GLU A 341 -29.53 21.76 14.83
C GLU A 341 -28.52 22.37 15.80
N ALA A 342 -28.66 22.05 17.09
CA ALA A 342 -27.84 22.63 18.15
C ALA A 342 -26.33 22.37 17.99
N GLY A 343 -25.96 21.29 17.28
CA GLY A 343 -24.56 20.91 17.01
C GLY A 343 -23.96 21.50 15.72
N ASN A 344 -24.74 22.18 14.87
CA ASN A 344 -24.24 22.69 13.59
C ASN A 344 -23.27 23.88 13.80
N ARG A 345 -21.96 23.60 13.72
CA ARG A 345 -20.90 24.60 13.88
C ARG A 345 -20.77 25.53 12.68
N PHE A 346 -20.94 25.02 11.46
CA PHE A 346 -20.93 25.84 10.24
C PHE A 346 -21.94 26.99 10.34
N ALA A 347 -23.17 26.68 10.78
CA ALA A 347 -24.23 27.67 10.94
C ALA A 347 -23.90 28.75 11.99
N LYS A 348 -23.06 28.44 12.97
CA LYS A 348 -22.63 29.38 14.03
C LYS A 348 -21.39 30.18 13.65
N GLU A 349 -20.47 29.58 12.90
CA GLU A 349 -19.14 30.15 12.65
C GLU A 349 -19.04 30.81 11.27
N ILE A 350 -19.68 30.25 10.24
CA ILE A 350 -19.53 30.71 8.85
C ILE A 350 -20.71 31.57 8.37
N ILE A 351 -21.96 31.20 8.68
CA ILE A 351 -23.14 31.98 8.25
C ILE A 351 -23.09 33.45 8.72
N PRO A 352 -22.72 33.77 9.98
CA PRO A 352 -22.62 35.16 10.40
C PRO A 352 -21.57 35.95 9.60
N VAL A 353 -20.45 35.31 9.23
CA VAL A 353 -19.40 35.92 8.40
C VAL A 353 -19.93 36.17 6.99
N MET A 354 -20.55 35.18 6.35
CA MET A 354 -21.15 35.32 5.02
C MET A 354 -22.23 36.42 4.99
N SER A 355 -23.08 36.47 6.03
CA SER A 355 -24.11 37.50 6.18
C SER A 355 -23.49 38.89 6.34
N LYS A 356 -22.45 39.02 7.17
CA LYS A 356 -21.79 40.31 7.46
C LYS A 356 -21.16 40.93 6.22
N TYR A 357 -20.54 40.10 5.37
CA TYR A 357 -19.87 40.54 4.14
C TYR A 357 -20.71 40.39 2.87
N GLN A 358 -21.98 39.99 3.05
CA GLN A 358 -23.01 39.92 2.03
C GLN A 358 -22.61 39.05 0.83
N VAL A 359 -22.18 37.82 1.10
CA VAL A 359 -21.88 36.83 0.04
C VAL A 359 -23.07 36.74 -0.93
N ASP A 360 -22.78 36.69 -2.23
CA ASP A 360 -23.82 36.72 -3.28
C ASP A 360 -24.36 35.34 -3.61
N LEU A 361 -23.51 34.32 -3.50
CA LEU A 361 -23.83 32.94 -3.86
C LEU A 361 -22.97 31.97 -3.05
N TYR A 362 -23.58 30.89 -2.56
CA TYR A 362 -22.85 29.74 -2.02
C TYR A 362 -22.99 28.55 -2.98
N LEU A 363 -21.86 27.95 -3.35
CA LEU A 363 -21.80 26.78 -4.22
C LEU A 363 -21.35 25.56 -3.40
N SER A 364 -22.03 24.43 -3.57
CA SER A 364 -21.56 23.15 -3.03
C SER A 364 -21.73 21.96 -3.98
N GLY A 365 -20.97 20.89 -3.71
CA GLY A 365 -20.99 19.65 -4.49
C GLY A 365 -21.76 18.50 -3.84
N HIS A 366 -21.74 18.42 -2.51
CA HIS A 366 -22.32 17.35 -1.74
C HIS A 366 -23.86 17.38 -1.76
N GLU A 367 -24.48 16.20 -1.67
CA GLU A 367 -25.85 15.88 -2.11
C GLU A 367 -25.91 15.70 -3.63
N HIS A 368 -25.83 14.45 -4.09
CA HIS A 368 -25.49 14.07 -5.47
C HIS A 368 -26.59 14.34 -6.51
N THR A 369 -27.23 15.50 -6.45
CA THR A 369 -28.40 15.88 -7.24
C THR A 369 -28.42 17.40 -7.35
N TYR A 370 -28.88 17.95 -8.47
CA TYR A 370 -28.85 19.41 -8.65
C TYR A 370 -29.98 20.07 -7.87
N LEU A 371 -29.59 20.98 -6.97
CA LEU A 371 -30.51 21.65 -6.04
C LEU A 371 -30.24 23.14 -6.00
N VAL A 372 -31.31 23.92 -5.93
CA VAL A 372 -31.21 25.36 -5.67
C VAL A 372 -32.14 25.79 -4.57
N PHE A 373 -31.57 26.55 -3.64
CA PHE A 373 -32.28 27.19 -2.56
C PHE A 373 -32.28 28.71 -2.75
N GLU A 374 -33.41 29.33 -2.46
CA GLU A 374 -33.50 30.79 -2.42
C GLU A 374 -32.70 31.36 -1.24
N ALA A 375 -32.33 32.64 -1.36
CA ALA A 375 -31.80 33.37 -0.22
C ALA A 375 -32.78 33.29 0.95
N SER A 376 -32.25 33.08 2.16
CA SER A 376 -33.06 32.87 3.35
C SER A 376 -32.45 33.59 4.56
N THR A 377 -33.08 33.47 5.72
CA THR A 377 -32.60 34.06 6.97
C THR A 377 -32.55 33.01 8.05
N PHE A 378 -31.46 33.00 8.81
CA PHE A 378 -31.27 32.12 9.96
C PHE A 378 -30.61 32.88 11.12
N ASN A 379 -31.24 32.88 12.31
CA ASN A 379 -30.78 33.63 13.48
C ASN A 379 -30.39 35.09 13.16
N ASP A 380 -31.29 35.81 12.47
CA ASP A 380 -31.12 37.19 12.00
C ASP A 380 -29.93 37.42 11.02
N CYS A 381 -29.28 36.35 10.55
CA CYS A 381 -28.25 36.38 9.53
C CYS A 381 -28.84 36.03 8.16
N ASN A 382 -28.41 36.74 7.13
CA ASN A 382 -28.75 36.44 5.74
C ASN A 382 -27.93 35.24 5.28
N VAL A 383 -28.62 34.23 4.74
CA VAL A 383 -28.01 33.11 4.03
C VAL A 383 -28.16 33.39 2.54
N PRO A 384 -27.06 33.39 1.75
CA PRO A 384 -27.15 33.62 0.32
C PRO A 384 -27.97 32.51 -0.37
N PRO A 385 -28.40 32.71 -1.63
CA PRO A 385 -28.81 31.59 -2.47
C PRO A 385 -27.74 30.49 -2.44
N ILE A 386 -28.18 29.24 -2.39
CA ILE A 386 -27.30 28.07 -2.40
C ILE A 386 -27.59 27.27 -3.66
N ILE A 387 -26.54 26.97 -4.42
CA ILE A 387 -26.61 26.01 -5.51
C ILE A 387 -25.77 24.80 -5.12
N ILE A 388 -26.43 23.66 -5.05
CA ILE A 388 -25.75 22.37 -5.07
C ILE A 388 -25.70 21.95 -6.53
N SER A 389 -24.50 21.94 -7.11
CA SER A 389 -24.36 21.67 -8.55
C SER A 389 -24.75 20.24 -8.92
N GLY A 390 -24.90 19.36 -7.93
CA GLY A 390 -25.13 17.93 -8.09
C GLY A 390 -23.89 17.21 -8.59
N SER A 391 -24.06 15.94 -8.95
CA SER A 391 -22.95 15.09 -9.36
C SER A 391 -22.86 14.97 -10.88
N PRO A 392 -21.66 15.15 -11.46
CA PRO A 392 -21.38 14.78 -12.85
C PRO A 392 -21.25 13.25 -13.06
N GLY A 393 -21.26 12.45 -12.00
CA GLY A 393 -21.16 10.99 -12.01
C GLY A 393 -20.40 10.49 -10.79
N ASN A 394 -21.12 9.90 -9.84
CA ASN A 394 -20.61 9.46 -8.53
C ASN A 394 -20.93 7.99 -8.26
N ASN A 395 -20.13 7.36 -7.40
CA ASN A 395 -20.26 5.95 -7.00
C ASN A 395 -21.50 5.68 -6.11
N GLU A 396 -22.24 6.71 -5.69
CA GLU A 396 -23.35 6.63 -4.73
C GLU A 396 -24.74 6.92 -5.37
N TYR A 397 -24.78 7.09 -6.69
CA TYR A 397 -25.95 7.44 -7.51
C TYR A 397 -26.65 8.76 -7.13
N ILE A 398 -27.64 9.17 -7.95
CA ILE A 398 -28.44 10.38 -7.68
C ILE A 398 -29.35 10.15 -6.47
N ARG A 399 -29.33 11.11 -5.52
CA ARG A 399 -30.31 11.14 -4.42
C ARG A 399 -31.67 11.66 -4.92
N GLU A 400 -32.72 10.90 -4.64
CA GLU A 400 -34.11 11.27 -4.90
C GLU A 400 -34.66 12.20 -3.81
N GLU A 401 -35.71 12.97 -4.14
CA GLU A 401 -36.35 13.92 -3.22
C GLU A 401 -36.73 13.29 -1.86
N ALA A 402 -37.20 12.04 -1.87
CA ALA A 402 -37.58 11.32 -0.65
C ALA A 402 -36.41 11.06 0.32
N GLN A 403 -35.18 11.00 -0.20
CA GLN A 403 -33.96 10.75 0.57
C GLN A 403 -33.38 12.04 1.18
N LEU A 404 -33.65 13.20 0.56
CA LEU A 404 -33.04 14.47 0.95
C LEU A 404 -33.61 15.05 2.24
N GLN A 405 -34.91 14.87 2.54
CA GLN A 405 -35.56 15.28 3.80
C GLN A 405 -35.13 16.65 4.38
N ILE A 406 -34.82 17.64 3.53
CA ILE A 406 -34.21 18.90 3.97
C ILE A 406 -35.26 19.78 4.67
N VAL A 407 -34.94 20.25 5.87
CA VAL A 407 -35.81 21.07 6.69
C VAL A 407 -35.22 22.46 6.89
N GLY A 408 -36.02 23.50 6.61
CA GLY A 408 -35.68 24.90 6.92
C GLY A 408 -35.26 25.77 5.73
N PHE A 409 -35.23 25.21 4.51
CA PHE A 409 -34.99 25.95 3.27
C PHE A 409 -36.18 25.88 2.33
N THR A 410 -36.32 26.88 1.46
CA THR A 410 -37.31 26.87 0.37
C THR A 410 -36.63 26.41 -0.92
N TRP A 411 -37.08 25.26 -1.41
CA TRP A 411 -36.64 24.70 -2.69
C TRP A 411 -37.08 25.59 -3.85
N LYS A 412 -36.14 25.92 -4.73
CA LYS A 412 -36.41 26.58 -6.01
C LYS A 412 -36.38 25.58 -7.16
N THR A 413 -35.36 24.74 -7.19
CA THR A 413 -35.15 23.74 -8.24
C THR A 413 -34.61 22.44 -7.63
N LEU A 414 -35.10 21.29 -8.11
CA LEU A 414 -34.55 19.96 -7.88
C LEU A 414 -34.57 19.23 -9.22
N ILE A 415 -33.40 18.87 -9.74
CA ILE A 415 -33.28 18.08 -10.98
C ILE A 415 -32.43 16.85 -10.68
N PRO A 416 -33.04 15.66 -10.60
CA PRO A 416 -32.33 14.43 -10.26
C PRO A 416 -31.71 13.85 -11.52
N LYS A 417 -30.68 14.50 -12.05
CA LYS A 417 -29.92 14.04 -13.23
C LYS A 417 -28.44 14.35 -13.04
N TYR A 418 -27.59 13.55 -13.68
CA TYR A 418 -26.16 13.85 -13.77
C TYR A 418 -25.91 15.02 -14.73
N GLY A 419 -25.02 15.92 -14.33
CA GLY A 419 -24.73 17.12 -15.11
C GLY A 419 -23.74 18.05 -14.42
N TYR A 420 -23.60 19.25 -14.99
CA TYR A 420 -22.74 20.31 -14.48
C TYR A 420 -23.27 21.68 -14.92
N GLY A 421 -22.80 22.72 -14.25
CA GLY A 421 -23.21 24.10 -14.51
C GLY A 421 -22.11 24.99 -15.08
N TYR A 422 -22.53 26.17 -15.54
CA TYR A 422 -21.68 27.26 -15.98
C TYR A 422 -21.99 28.50 -15.15
N LEU A 423 -20.95 29.10 -14.56
CA LEU A 423 -21.01 30.38 -13.85
C LEU A 423 -20.22 31.44 -14.62
N SER A 424 -20.83 32.59 -14.85
CA SER A 424 -20.15 33.76 -15.42
C SER A 424 -20.64 35.04 -14.75
N ALA A 425 -19.89 36.13 -14.89
CA ALA A 425 -20.29 37.44 -14.40
C ALA A 425 -20.47 38.43 -15.56
N THR A 426 -21.50 39.26 -15.43
CA THR A 426 -21.67 40.48 -16.23
C THR A 426 -21.41 41.69 -15.34
N GLU A 427 -21.58 42.90 -15.87
CA GLU A 427 -21.49 44.12 -15.07
C GLU A 427 -22.54 44.17 -13.94
N ASP A 428 -23.71 43.58 -14.19
CA ASP A 428 -24.91 43.76 -13.37
C ASP A 428 -25.37 42.48 -12.66
N ALA A 429 -24.89 41.30 -13.04
CA ALA A 429 -25.30 40.04 -12.41
C ALA A 429 -24.28 38.90 -12.53
N LEU A 430 -24.39 37.91 -11.63
CA LEU A 430 -23.90 36.56 -11.88
C LEU A 430 -24.94 35.79 -12.70
N GLU A 431 -24.48 35.06 -13.70
CA GLU A 431 -25.29 34.21 -14.56
C GLU A 431 -24.91 32.76 -14.33
N TRP A 432 -25.89 31.95 -13.94
CA TRP A 432 -25.78 30.52 -13.74
C TRP A 432 -26.61 29.78 -14.77
N GLN A 433 -26.05 28.72 -15.35
CA GLN A 433 -26.78 27.79 -16.21
C GLN A 433 -26.43 26.38 -15.79
N TRP A 434 -27.42 25.52 -15.59
CA TRP A 434 -27.17 24.11 -15.32
C TRP A 434 -27.76 23.25 -16.43
N GLY A 435 -27.09 22.16 -16.74
CA GLY A 435 -27.56 21.23 -17.76
C GLY A 435 -27.20 19.79 -17.44
N SER A 436 -28.08 18.90 -17.91
CA SER A 436 -27.88 17.47 -17.82
C SER A 436 -26.93 17.01 -18.92
N ALA A 437 -26.12 16.00 -18.61
CA ALA A 437 -25.13 15.44 -19.53
C ALA A 437 -25.13 13.91 -19.50
N ALA A 438 -26.28 13.31 -19.19
CA ALA A 438 -26.49 11.86 -19.14
C ALA A 438 -27.83 11.46 -19.77
N THR A 439 -27.91 10.21 -20.24
CA THR A 439 -29.09 9.65 -20.91
C THR A 439 -30.31 9.51 -19.98
N ASP A 440 -30.08 9.21 -18.71
CA ASP A 440 -31.08 9.16 -17.64
C ASP A 440 -30.40 9.27 -16.25
N ALA A 441 -31.20 9.11 -15.20
CA ALA A 441 -30.76 9.18 -13.80
C ALA A 441 -30.80 7.81 -13.10
N THR A 442 -30.74 6.72 -13.86
CA THR A 442 -30.81 5.36 -13.32
C THR A 442 -29.43 4.88 -12.80
N HIS A 443 -29.35 3.63 -12.36
CA HIS A 443 -28.09 3.02 -11.88
C HIS A 443 -27.13 2.67 -13.02
N GLU A 444 -27.52 2.85 -14.29
CA GLU A 444 -26.69 2.54 -15.48
C GLU A 444 -26.73 3.69 -16.51
N PRO A 445 -26.41 4.94 -16.11
CA PRO A 445 -26.49 6.09 -17.00
C PRO A 445 -25.29 6.11 -17.97
N THR A 446 -25.48 6.69 -19.15
CA THR A 446 -24.39 6.91 -20.13
C THR A 446 -24.26 8.39 -20.46
N SER A 447 -23.07 8.84 -20.85
CA SER A 447 -22.80 10.24 -21.19
C SER A 447 -23.68 10.70 -22.37
N ALA A 448 -24.18 11.94 -22.28
CA ALA A 448 -24.96 12.58 -23.32
C ALA A 448 -24.48 14.01 -23.55
N MET A 449 -24.87 14.60 -24.69
CA MET A 449 -24.58 16.01 -24.96
C MET A 449 -25.20 16.90 -23.88
N TRP A 450 -24.41 17.85 -23.39
CA TRP A 450 -24.87 18.80 -22.40
C TRP A 450 -26.11 19.53 -22.91
N THR A 451 -27.21 19.40 -22.17
CA THR A 451 -28.49 20.01 -22.49
C THR A 451 -28.87 20.92 -21.35
N LYS A 452 -29.03 22.21 -21.65
CA LYS A 452 -29.47 23.20 -20.66
C LYS A 452 -30.84 22.83 -20.10
N GLU A 453 -30.93 22.75 -18.78
CA GLU A 453 -32.15 22.41 -18.04
C GLU A 453 -32.62 23.57 -17.16
N ASP A 454 -31.68 24.36 -16.61
CA ASP A 454 -31.99 25.47 -15.72
C ASP A 454 -31.07 26.68 -15.99
N ALA A 455 -31.55 27.87 -15.63
CA ALA A 455 -30.76 29.08 -15.64
C ALA A 455 -31.26 30.10 -14.63
N MET A 456 -30.32 30.79 -14.00
CA MET A 456 -30.58 31.79 -12.97
C MET A 456 -29.66 32.99 -13.13
N THR A 457 -30.18 34.14 -12.73
CA THR A 457 -29.45 35.39 -12.70
C THR A 457 -29.50 35.93 -11.28
N PHE A 458 -28.34 36.27 -10.72
CA PHE A 458 -28.21 36.85 -9.38
C PHE A 458 -27.74 38.30 -9.52
N PRO A 459 -28.64 39.29 -9.35
CA PRO A 459 -28.31 40.70 -9.53
C PRO A 459 -27.23 41.16 -8.56
N ARG A 460 -26.37 42.04 -9.04
CA ARG A 460 -25.36 42.72 -8.23
C ARG A 460 -26.00 43.41 -7.03
N GLN A 461 -25.48 43.13 -5.85
CA GLN A 461 -25.88 43.83 -4.65
C GLN A 461 -25.36 45.28 -4.66
N GLY A 462 -26.19 46.22 -4.18
CA GLY A 462 -25.88 47.65 -4.11
C GLY A 462 -24.92 48.02 -2.98
N ILE A 463 -23.79 47.33 -2.87
CA ILE A 463 -22.78 47.51 -1.82
C ILE A 463 -21.77 48.57 -2.29
N SER A 464 -21.89 49.79 -1.77
CA SER A 464 -21.01 50.91 -2.13
C SER A 464 -19.94 51.14 -1.06
N GLY A 465 -18.82 50.43 -1.16
CA GLY A 465 -17.64 50.65 -0.29
C GLY A 465 -17.03 49.36 0.26
N GLY A 466 -15.73 49.42 0.57
CA GLY A 466 -15.01 48.32 1.24
C GLY A 466 -15.38 48.22 2.72
N TYR A 467 -15.23 47.03 3.28
CA TYR A 467 -15.42 46.81 4.71
C TYR A 467 -14.20 47.29 5.50
N THR A 468 -14.37 47.47 6.81
CA THR A 468 -13.20 47.66 7.69
C THR A 468 -12.52 46.31 7.85
N ALA A 469 -11.20 46.28 7.61
CA ALA A 469 -10.40 45.07 7.80
C ALA A 469 -10.64 44.49 9.20
N ALA A 470 -10.99 43.21 9.25
CA ALA A 470 -11.31 42.46 10.46
C ALA A 470 -10.72 41.04 10.31
N GLY A 471 -10.97 40.17 11.29
CA GLY A 471 -10.45 38.79 11.24
C GLY A 471 -8.93 38.72 11.39
N LYS A 472 -8.37 37.55 11.05
CA LYS A 472 -6.93 37.30 11.11
C LYS A 472 -6.52 36.34 10.00
N ALA A 473 -5.43 36.67 9.30
CA ALA A 473 -4.76 35.72 8.41
C ALA A 473 -4.17 34.54 9.21
N VAL A 474 -4.02 33.39 8.58
CA VAL A 474 -3.27 32.25 9.17
C VAL A 474 -1.77 32.52 9.05
N SER A 475 -1.35 33.03 7.90
CA SER A 475 0.01 33.44 7.55
C SER A 475 -0.01 34.86 6.98
N GLU A 476 1.11 35.58 7.07
CA GLU A 476 1.23 36.87 6.39
C GLU A 476 1.13 36.66 4.88
N PRO A 477 0.21 37.36 4.16
CA PRO A 477 0.09 37.20 2.73
C PRO A 477 1.40 37.52 2.00
N VAL A 478 1.79 36.64 1.07
CA VAL A 478 3.07 36.74 0.35
C VAL A 478 2.84 37.19 -1.09
N ASP A 479 3.71 38.06 -1.60
CA ASP A 479 3.86 38.26 -3.05
C ASP A 479 4.60 37.05 -3.62
N VAL A 480 3.84 36.11 -4.17
CA VAL A 480 4.36 34.83 -4.66
C VAL A 480 5.43 34.99 -5.74
N THR A 481 5.52 36.14 -6.43
CA THR A 481 6.52 36.35 -7.49
C THR A 481 7.95 36.51 -6.98
N GLY A 482 8.13 36.94 -5.71
CA GLY A 482 9.44 37.20 -5.12
C GLY A 482 10.22 35.93 -4.74
N GLU A 483 9.55 34.78 -4.60
CA GLU A 483 10.13 33.52 -4.11
C GLU A 483 10.64 32.58 -5.22
N TRP A 484 10.37 32.87 -6.48
CA TRP A 484 10.72 32.02 -7.62
C TRP A 484 11.72 32.73 -8.54
N THR A 485 13.01 32.38 -8.44
CA THR A 485 14.08 33.02 -9.23
C THR A 485 14.37 32.26 -10.53
N ASN A 486 14.38 32.96 -11.67
CA ASN A 486 14.76 32.41 -12.98
C ASN A 486 16.26 32.05 -13.03
N VAL A 487 16.60 30.84 -13.48
CA VAL A 487 17.98 30.45 -13.75
C VAL A 487 18.33 30.80 -15.20
N THR A 488 18.89 31.99 -15.43
CA THR A 488 19.46 32.34 -16.75
C THR A 488 20.89 31.81 -16.86
N SER A 489 21.15 31.05 -17.93
CA SER A 489 22.44 30.46 -18.28
C SER A 489 23.52 31.52 -18.57
N ALA A 490 24.66 31.44 -17.88
CA ALA A 490 25.87 32.19 -18.22
C ALA A 490 27.13 31.33 -18.08
N SER A 491 28.10 31.64 -18.93
CA SER A 491 29.21 30.82 -19.42
C SER A 491 30.39 30.56 -18.46
N THR A 492 31.13 29.51 -18.82
CA THR A 492 32.41 29.02 -18.29
C THR A 492 33.51 30.09 -18.07
N SER A 493 34.19 30.03 -16.92
CA SER A 493 35.66 30.10 -16.81
C SER A 493 36.12 29.74 -15.37
N GLY A 494 37.15 28.89 -15.26
CA GLY A 494 37.58 28.31 -13.99
C GLY A 494 38.56 29.16 -13.17
N SER A 495 38.81 28.74 -11.93
CA SER A 495 40.16 28.66 -11.36
C SER A 495 40.14 27.85 -10.04
N SER A 496 41.17 27.04 -9.87
CA SER A 496 41.55 26.35 -8.64
C SER A 496 41.84 27.34 -7.50
N GLY A 497 41.32 27.06 -6.30
CA GLY A 497 41.68 27.80 -5.10
C GLY A 497 41.23 27.08 -3.83
N THR A 498 42.15 26.33 -3.22
CA THR A 498 42.07 25.82 -1.85
C THR A 498 41.96 26.98 -0.85
N VAL A 499 40.89 27.02 -0.05
CA VAL A 499 40.86 27.72 1.25
C VAL A 499 40.02 26.91 2.24
N ALA A 500 40.61 26.63 3.40
CA ALA A 500 40.06 25.85 4.51
C ALA A 500 38.83 26.51 5.16
N PRO A 501 37.90 25.73 5.75
CA PRO A 501 36.81 26.29 6.54
C PRO A 501 37.29 26.61 7.96
N SER A 502 37.20 27.90 8.32
CA SER A 502 37.28 28.35 9.71
C SER A 502 35.94 28.11 10.39
N ALA A 503 35.99 27.40 11.52
CA ALA A 503 34.86 27.12 12.40
C ALA A 503 34.24 28.39 13.01
N SER A 504 32.91 28.40 13.10
CA SER A 504 32.19 28.98 14.23
C SER A 504 30.98 28.09 14.53
N ALA A 505 31.05 27.43 15.68
CA ALA A 505 30.08 26.48 16.19
C ALA A 505 28.74 27.14 16.55
N SER A 506 27.65 26.43 16.25
CA SER A 506 26.48 26.34 17.11
C SER A 506 26.26 24.86 17.44
N SER A 507 26.15 24.60 18.74
CA SER A 507 26.34 23.33 19.44
C SER A 507 25.31 22.23 19.15
N SER A 508 25.83 21.08 18.71
CA SER A 508 25.56 19.72 19.19
C SER A 508 24.22 19.39 19.88
N GLY A 509 23.44 18.52 19.23
CA GLY A 509 22.83 17.36 19.86
C GLY A 509 23.39 16.10 19.19
N SER A 510 24.24 15.34 19.88
CA SER A 510 24.65 14.00 19.46
C SER A 510 23.55 13.03 19.84
N GLY A 511 22.85 12.45 18.86
CA GLY A 511 22.19 11.15 19.06
C GLY A 511 23.29 10.09 19.12
N ASN A 512 23.40 9.35 20.22
CA ASN A 512 24.28 8.19 20.32
C ASN A 512 23.69 7.07 19.45
N SER A 513 24.21 6.81 18.24
CA SER A 513 24.04 5.48 17.63
C SER A 513 25.02 4.52 18.33
N SER A 514 24.58 3.30 18.62
CA SER A 514 25.41 2.24 19.18
C SER A 514 25.52 1.09 18.19
N THR A 515 26.72 0.60 17.93
CA THR A 515 26.94 -0.56 17.05
C THR A 515 26.63 -1.86 17.82
N LYS A 516 25.80 -2.73 17.25
CA LYS A 516 25.53 -4.10 17.73
C LYS A 516 26.17 -5.11 16.80
N CYS A 517 26.79 -6.14 17.36
CA CYS A 517 27.50 -7.16 16.60
C CYS A 517 27.10 -8.55 17.07
N PHE A 518 26.92 -9.48 16.13
CA PHE A 518 26.63 -10.87 16.42
C PHE A 518 27.93 -11.70 16.60
N PRO A 519 27.84 -12.92 17.15
CA PRO A 519 28.98 -13.82 17.21
C PRO A 519 29.61 -14.02 15.82
N SER A 520 30.94 -14.11 15.73
CA SER A 520 31.65 -14.18 14.44
C SER A 520 31.34 -15.44 13.61
N ASN A 521 30.71 -16.44 14.23
CA ASN A 521 30.27 -17.69 13.60
C ASN A 521 28.75 -17.78 13.43
N PHE A 522 28.03 -16.67 13.66
CA PHE A 522 26.59 -16.59 13.47
C PHE A 522 26.27 -16.70 11.97
N LEU A 523 25.31 -17.56 11.62
CA LEU A 523 24.90 -17.76 10.23
C LEU A 523 23.88 -16.70 9.84
N PHE A 524 24.26 -15.81 8.91
CA PHE A 524 23.31 -14.96 8.20
C PHE A 524 22.99 -15.60 6.85
N GLY A 525 21.70 -15.82 6.59
CA GLY A 525 21.26 -16.39 5.33
C GLY A 525 19.86 -15.93 4.93
N SER A 526 19.30 -16.62 3.96
CA SER A 526 17.92 -16.48 3.50
C SER A 526 17.28 -17.86 3.35
N ALA A 527 15.96 -17.89 3.28
CA ALA A 527 15.18 -19.11 3.10
C ALA A 527 14.32 -19.03 1.83
N THR A 528 14.05 -20.20 1.26
CA THR A 528 13.18 -20.43 0.10
C THR A 528 12.53 -21.82 0.18
N SER A 529 11.52 -22.09 -0.65
CA SER A 529 10.87 -23.39 -0.76
C SER A 529 10.64 -23.80 -2.21
N ALA A 530 10.71 -25.11 -2.47
CA ALA A 530 10.71 -25.68 -3.81
C ALA A 530 9.51 -25.22 -4.65
N TYR A 531 8.28 -25.37 -4.14
CA TYR A 531 7.09 -25.01 -4.90
C TYR A 531 6.95 -23.49 -5.14
N GLN A 532 7.47 -22.67 -4.22
CA GLN A 532 7.30 -21.22 -4.28
C GLN A 532 8.28 -20.52 -5.24
N VAL A 533 9.46 -21.11 -5.49
CA VAL A 533 10.49 -20.50 -6.35
C VAL A 533 10.90 -21.33 -7.56
N GLU A 534 10.93 -22.66 -7.50
CA GLU A 534 11.63 -23.42 -8.53
C GLU A 534 11.03 -23.25 -9.92
N GLY A 535 9.71 -23.30 -10.03
CA GLY A 535 9.05 -23.43 -11.33
C GLY A 535 9.45 -24.72 -12.06
N GLY A 536 9.55 -24.64 -13.38
CA GLY A 536 9.92 -25.78 -14.23
C GLY A 536 9.04 -27.00 -13.99
N VAL A 537 7.72 -26.80 -13.87
CA VAL A 537 6.73 -27.82 -13.48
C VAL A 537 6.77 -29.09 -14.35
N ASN A 538 7.16 -28.95 -15.61
CA ASN A 538 7.24 -30.02 -16.62
C ASN A 538 8.68 -30.44 -16.97
N SER A 539 9.68 -29.96 -16.22
CA SER A 539 11.09 -30.23 -16.44
C SER A 539 11.63 -31.31 -15.50
N THR A 540 12.81 -31.84 -15.78
CA THR A 540 13.55 -32.79 -14.90
C THR A 540 12.77 -34.05 -14.50
N GLY A 541 11.74 -34.43 -15.25
CA GLY A 541 10.90 -35.60 -14.94
C GLY A 541 9.97 -35.41 -13.73
N ARG A 542 9.74 -34.19 -13.26
CA ARG A 542 8.83 -33.90 -12.13
C ARG A 542 7.40 -34.38 -12.41
N THR A 543 6.74 -34.93 -11.39
CA THR A 543 5.30 -35.23 -11.41
C THR A 543 4.50 -34.20 -10.57
N PRO A 544 3.18 -34.08 -10.78
CA PRO A 544 2.36 -33.13 -10.03
C PRO A 544 2.38 -33.37 -8.51
N SER A 545 2.31 -32.28 -7.76
CA SER A 545 2.03 -32.23 -6.33
C SER A 545 0.56 -31.89 -6.07
N VAL A 546 0.18 -31.84 -4.79
CA VAL A 546 -1.13 -31.36 -4.35
C VAL A 546 -1.42 -29.94 -4.84
N TRP A 547 -0.45 -29.04 -4.80
CA TRP A 547 -0.63 -27.65 -5.24
C TRP A 547 -0.87 -27.55 -6.75
N ASP A 548 -0.16 -28.34 -7.55
CA ASP A 548 -0.40 -28.42 -9.00
C ASP A 548 -1.82 -28.91 -9.31
N THR A 549 -2.30 -29.89 -8.54
CA THR A 549 -3.64 -30.45 -8.67
C THR A 549 -4.72 -29.40 -8.34
N LEU A 550 -4.48 -28.60 -7.31
CA LEU A 550 -5.41 -27.56 -6.86
C LEU A 550 -5.42 -26.36 -7.82
N CYS A 551 -4.26 -25.89 -8.29
CA CYS A 551 -4.22 -24.84 -9.31
C CYS A 551 -4.86 -25.31 -10.62
N ALA A 552 -4.55 -26.53 -11.10
CA ALA A 552 -5.17 -27.08 -12.31
C ALA A 552 -6.70 -27.22 -12.21
N ALA A 553 -7.23 -27.33 -10.97
CA ALA A 553 -8.66 -27.30 -10.70
C ALA A 553 -9.25 -25.88 -10.63
N GLY A 554 -8.44 -24.84 -10.80
CA GLY A 554 -8.82 -23.42 -10.75
C GLY A 554 -9.03 -22.89 -9.33
N ALA A 555 -8.41 -23.49 -8.32
CA ALA A 555 -8.56 -23.03 -6.93
C ALA A 555 -7.81 -21.71 -6.65
N PHE A 556 -6.69 -21.49 -7.33
CA PHE A 556 -5.79 -20.34 -7.19
C PHE A 556 -4.82 -20.30 -8.40
N GLU A 557 -3.93 -19.31 -8.44
CA GLU A 557 -2.89 -19.13 -9.47
C GLU A 557 -1.86 -20.27 -9.48
N CYS A 558 -1.13 -20.46 -10.59
CA CYS A 558 -0.15 -21.55 -10.72
C CYS A 558 1.30 -21.09 -10.49
N ALA A 559 2.08 -21.95 -9.82
CA ALA A 559 3.53 -21.79 -9.66
C ALA A 559 4.34 -22.49 -10.77
N ASN A 560 3.79 -22.58 -11.98
CA ASN A 560 4.41 -23.36 -13.06
C ASN A 560 5.81 -22.86 -13.42
N VAL A 561 5.98 -21.53 -13.37
CA VAL A 561 7.23 -20.79 -13.57
C VAL A 561 7.78 -20.25 -12.25
N ALA A 562 6.92 -19.78 -11.34
CA ALA A 562 7.33 -19.12 -10.09
C ALA A 562 8.32 -17.97 -10.38
N ASP A 563 9.41 -17.84 -9.63
CA ASP A 563 10.50 -16.89 -9.94
C ASP A 563 11.59 -17.49 -10.85
N ASP A 564 11.37 -18.71 -11.37
CA ASP A 564 12.25 -19.47 -12.27
C ASP A 564 13.62 -19.81 -11.65
N PHE A 565 13.66 -20.06 -10.33
CA PHE A 565 14.90 -20.40 -9.62
C PHE A 565 15.62 -21.63 -10.18
N ILE A 566 14.88 -22.61 -10.74
CA ILE A 566 15.47 -23.84 -11.29
C ILE A 566 16.51 -23.57 -12.39
N ASP A 567 16.28 -22.54 -13.20
CA ASP A 567 17.13 -22.16 -14.33
C ASP A 567 18.09 -21.00 -13.98
N ARG A 568 17.94 -20.38 -12.80
CA ARG A 568 18.65 -19.15 -12.38
C ARG A 568 19.49 -19.27 -11.11
N TYR A 569 19.43 -20.39 -10.40
CA TYR A 569 20.05 -20.55 -9.09
C TYR A 569 21.54 -20.18 -9.05
N GLN A 570 22.33 -20.35 -10.12
CA GLN A 570 23.74 -19.96 -10.10
C GLN A 570 23.93 -18.44 -9.98
N ASP A 571 23.18 -17.66 -10.76
CA ASP A 571 23.26 -16.18 -10.73
C ASP A 571 22.67 -15.64 -9.43
N ASP A 572 21.59 -16.28 -8.97
CA ASP A 572 20.93 -15.96 -7.71
C ASP A 572 21.85 -16.26 -6.50
N ILE A 573 22.56 -17.40 -6.49
CA ILE A 573 23.58 -17.72 -5.46
C ILE A 573 24.77 -16.77 -5.53
N ALA A 574 25.24 -16.41 -6.72
CA ALA A 574 26.31 -15.44 -6.87
C ALA A 574 25.93 -14.09 -6.24
N THR A 575 24.66 -13.68 -6.39
CA THR A 575 24.11 -12.47 -5.78
C THR A 575 24.08 -12.60 -4.25
N MET A 576 23.48 -13.68 -3.71
CA MET A 576 23.47 -13.95 -2.26
C MET A 576 24.88 -13.93 -1.68
N LYS A 577 25.85 -14.54 -2.37
CA LYS A 577 27.24 -14.56 -1.94
C LYS A 577 27.86 -13.17 -1.91
N SER A 578 27.56 -12.34 -2.91
CA SER A 578 28.06 -10.97 -2.99
C SER A 578 27.49 -10.08 -1.86
N ASP A 579 26.28 -10.38 -1.41
CA ASP A 579 25.62 -9.74 -0.27
C ASP A 579 26.10 -10.29 1.09
N GLY A 580 27.07 -11.20 1.11
CA GLY A 580 27.64 -11.72 2.35
C GLY A 580 26.82 -12.83 3.01
N HIS A 581 25.78 -13.36 2.34
CA HIS A 581 25.04 -14.51 2.85
C HIS A 581 25.98 -15.71 3.03
N SER A 582 25.91 -16.33 4.20
CA SER A 582 26.73 -17.47 4.60
C SER A 582 25.98 -18.80 4.50
N SER A 583 24.66 -18.77 4.31
CA SER A 583 23.83 -19.95 4.19
C SER A 583 22.58 -19.70 3.33
N LEU A 584 22.05 -20.76 2.72
CA LEU A 584 20.73 -20.76 2.08
C LEU A 584 19.94 -21.94 2.64
N ARG A 585 18.74 -21.66 3.15
CA ARG A 585 17.74 -22.69 3.45
C ARG A 585 16.85 -22.91 2.23
N PHE A 586 16.72 -24.16 1.81
CA PHE A 586 15.89 -24.55 0.67
C PHE A 586 15.20 -25.89 0.96
N SER A 587 14.11 -26.19 0.25
CA SER A 587 13.46 -27.52 0.32
C SER A 587 13.65 -28.33 -0.95
N ILE A 588 13.40 -29.64 -0.85
CA ILE A 588 13.36 -30.53 -2.00
C ILE A 588 11.91 -30.80 -2.38
N SER A 589 11.57 -30.61 -3.66
CA SER A 589 10.29 -31.06 -4.17
C SER A 589 10.23 -32.58 -4.22
N TRP A 590 9.41 -33.17 -3.35
CA TRP A 590 9.26 -34.63 -3.27
C TRP A 590 8.82 -35.21 -4.62
N SER A 591 7.92 -34.52 -5.32
CA SER A 591 7.43 -34.95 -6.64
C SER A 591 8.43 -34.67 -7.79
N ARG A 592 9.51 -33.93 -7.54
CA ARG A 592 10.66 -33.80 -8.46
C ARG A 592 11.72 -34.86 -8.18
N ALA A 593 12.09 -35.05 -6.91
CA ALA A 593 13.12 -36.01 -6.52
C ALA A 593 12.66 -37.47 -6.65
N MET A 594 11.36 -37.72 -6.59
CA MET A 594 10.76 -39.05 -6.79
C MET A 594 9.50 -38.96 -7.66
N THR A 595 9.21 -40.04 -8.39
CA THR A 595 7.99 -40.18 -9.20
C THR A 595 7.19 -41.42 -8.83
N TRP A 596 5.88 -41.38 -9.06
CA TRP A 596 4.99 -42.48 -8.72
C TRP A 596 5.13 -43.67 -9.68
N ASN A 597 5.35 -44.86 -9.11
CA ASN A 597 5.25 -46.12 -9.85
C ASN A 597 3.89 -46.76 -9.56
N SER A 598 3.01 -46.70 -10.56
CA SER A 598 1.65 -47.25 -10.47
C SER A 598 1.59 -48.78 -10.33
N THR A 599 2.65 -49.51 -10.70
CA THR A 599 2.69 -50.97 -10.55
C THR A 599 3.04 -51.38 -9.13
N THR A 600 4.05 -50.74 -8.53
CA THR A 600 4.46 -51.03 -7.16
C THR A 600 3.65 -50.27 -6.13
N GLN A 601 2.92 -49.23 -6.54
CA GLN A 601 2.26 -48.24 -5.67
C GLN A 601 3.28 -47.61 -4.72
N ARG A 602 4.44 -47.21 -5.26
CA ARG A 602 5.56 -46.65 -4.49
C ARG A 602 6.19 -45.49 -5.25
N MET A 603 6.60 -44.46 -4.51
CA MET A 603 7.51 -43.44 -5.03
C MET A 603 8.84 -44.11 -5.39
N GLN A 604 9.45 -43.71 -6.51
CA GLN A 604 10.74 -44.20 -6.98
C GLN A 604 11.68 -43.01 -7.24
N PRO A 605 12.99 -43.13 -6.99
CA PRO A 605 13.94 -42.06 -7.29
C PRO A 605 13.84 -41.58 -8.73
N ASN A 606 13.89 -40.27 -8.93
CA ASN A 606 13.97 -39.63 -10.22
C ASN A 606 15.38 -39.04 -10.44
N PRO A 607 16.26 -39.71 -11.21
CA PRO A 607 17.64 -39.26 -11.38
C PRO A 607 17.79 -37.84 -11.95
N GLU A 608 16.88 -37.41 -12.83
CA GLU A 608 16.95 -36.08 -13.44
C GLU A 608 16.62 -34.97 -12.42
N GLY A 609 15.58 -35.17 -11.60
CA GLY A 609 15.25 -34.26 -10.51
C GLY A 609 16.34 -34.21 -9.44
N LEU A 610 16.92 -35.35 -9.07
CA LEU A 610 18.04 -35.40 -8.12
C LEU A 610 19.29 -34.69 -8.65
N ALA A 611 19.55 -34.74 -9.96
CA ALA A 611 20.70 -34.06 -10.56
C ALA A 611 20.63 -32.53 -10.41
N PHE A 612 19.43 -31.94 -10.45
CA PHE A 612 19.24 -30.52 -10.15
C PHE A 612 19.67 -30.19 -8.72
N TYR A 613 19.18 -30.93 -7.72
CA TYR A 613 19.52 -30.68 -6.32
C TYR A 613 21.01 -30.93 -6.00
N HIS A 614 21.64 -31.91 -6.65
CA HIS A 614 23.11 -32.06 -6.59
C HIS A 614 23.82 -30.82 -7.12
N SER A 615 23.38 -30.29 -8.26
CA SER A 615 23.98 -29.08 -8.83
C SER A 615 23.77 -27.85 -7.93
N LEU A 616 22.60 -27.72 -7.30
CA LEU A 616 22.30 -26.65 -6.35
C LEU A 616 23.20 -26.73 -5.09
N VAL A 617 23.32 -27.92 -4.49
CA VAL A 617 24.16 -28.14 -3.31
C VAL A 617 25.64 -27.91 -3.64
N ASP A 618 26.11 -28.42 -4.78
CA ASP A 618 27.47 -28.23 -5.25
C ASP A 618 27.78 -26.73 -5.47
N GLU A 619 26.85 -25.96 -6.05
CA GLU A 619 27.00 -24.52 -6.28
C GLU A 619 27.05 -23.73 -4.97
N LEU A 620 26.19 -24.04 -4.00
CA LEU A 620 26.24 -23.43 -2.66
C LEU A 620 27.58 -23.67 -1.98
N LEU A 621 28.05 -24.92 -1.96
CA LEU A 621 29.32 -25.30 -1.35
C LEU A 621 30.52 -24.69 -2.09
N ALA A 622 30.47 -24.59 -3.42
CA ALA A 622 31.49 -23.94 -4.22
C ALA A 622 31.63 -22.44 -3.89
N ASN A 623 30.52 -21.79 -3.54
CA ASN A 623 30.49 -20.40 -3.06
C ASN A 623 30.72 -20.28 -1.54
N GLY A 624 31.00 -21.39 -0.85
CA GLY A 624 31.25 -21.42 0.60
C GLY A 624 30.04 -20.99 1.42
N MET A 625 28.84 -21.29 0.93
CA MET A 625 27.58 -21.10 1.64
C MET A 625 27.12 -22.44 2.23
N GLU A 626 26.66 -22.43 3.47
CA GLU A 626 26.14 -23.62 4.15
C GLU A 626 24.73 -23.94 3.63
N PRO A 627 24.49 -25.15 3.08
CA PRO A 627 23.15 -25.57 2.71
C PRO A 627 22.36 -26.00 3.95
N LEU A 628 21.14 -25.47 4.11
CA LEU A 628 20.16 -25.86 5.14
C LEU A 628 18.98 -26.53 4.42
N LEU A 629 18.83 -27.85 4.55
CA LEU A 629 17.91 -28.62 3.70
C LEU A 629 16.64 -29.02 4.45
N THR A 630 15.48 -28.60 3.93
CA THR A 630 14.16 -29.03 4.39
C THR A 630 13.61 -30.17 3.52
N LEU A 631 13.28 -31.33 4.12
CA LEU A 631 12.76 -32.47 3.36
C LEU A 631 11.36 -32.19 2.81
N PHE A 632 10.42 -31.75 3.64
CA PHE A 632 9.03 -31.54 3.26
C PHE A 632 8.56 -30.11 3.53
N HIS A 633 8.09 -29.44 2.47
CA HIS A 633 7.58 -28.08 2.50
C HIS A 633 6.22 -28.00 1.80
N TRP A 634 5.27 -28.80 2.30
CA TRP A 634 3.85 -28.80 1.95
C TRP A 634 3.50 -29.29 0.55
N ASP A 635 4.46 -29.80 -0.22
CA ASP A 635 4.31 -30.16 -1.64
C ASP A 635 4.15 -31.68 -1.84
N THR A 636 3.18 -32.26 -1.13
CA THR A 636 2.85 -33.70 -1.19
C THR A 636 2.62 -34.16 -2.64
N PRO A 637 3.25 -35.27 -3.11
CA PRO A 637 2.97 -35.83 -4.42
C PRO A 637 1.47 -36.11 -4.62
N ALA A 638 0.93 -35.78 -5.80
CA ALA A 638 -0.51 -35.84 -6.06
C ALA A 638 -1.11 -37.22 -5.77
N GLU A 639 -0.41 -38.31 -6.09
CA GLU A 639 -0.89 -39.67 -5.85
C GLU A 639 -0.97 -40.03 -4.36
N LEU A 640 -0.09 -39.49 -3.53
CA LEU A 640 -0.14 -39.67 -2.07
C LEU A 640 -1.26 -38.82 -1.45
N TYR A 641 -1.45 -37.60 -1.96
CA TYR A 641 -2.57 -36.75 -1.57
C TYR A 641 -3.92 -37.41 -1.89
N GLU A 642 -4.08 -37.92 -3.12
CA GLU A 642 -5.28 -38.67 -3.53
C GLU A 642 -5.51 -39.95 -2.70
N ALA A 643 -4.43 -40.57 -2.22
CA ALA A 643 -4.50 -41.74 -1.35
C ALA A 643 -4.88 -41.42 0.11
N GLY A 644 -5.17 -40.15 0.44
CA GLY A 644 -5.60 -39.71 1.76
C GLY A 644 -4.55 -38.95 2.55
N ASP A 645 -3.40 -38.62 1.94
CA ASP A 645 -2.33 -37.82 2.56
C ASP A 645 -1.95 -38.35 3.97
N PHE A 646 -1.79 -37.49 4.98
CA PHE A 646 -1.46 -37.89 6.35
C PHE A 646 -2.60 -38.56 7.13
N LEU A 647 -3.82 -38.62 6.60
CA LEU A 647 -4.85 -39.52 7.17
C LEU A 647 -4.58 -40.99 6.82
N ASN A 648 -3.81 -41.23 5.77
CA ASN A 648 -3.35 -42.57 5.42
C ASN A 648 -1.95 -42.82 5.97
N ALA A 649 -1.87 -43.59 7.06
CA ALA A 649 -0.62 -43.90 7.74
C ALA A 649 0.47 -44.54 6.84
N THR A 650 0.14 -45.08 5.66
CA THR A 650 1.16 -45.56 4.71
C THR A 650 2.06 -44.43 4.20
N ILE A 651 1.64 -43.16 4.28
CA ILE A 651 2.48 -42.01 3.91
C ILE A 651 3.77 -41.97 4.74
N ILE A 652 3.75 -42.48 5.96
CA ILE A 652 4.92 -42.54 6.85
C ILE A 652 6.03 -43.37 6.20
N ASP A 653 5.69 -44.52 5.61
CA ASP A 653 6.65 -45.36 4.90
C ASP A 653 7.21 -44.63 3.67
N HIS A 654 6.33 -43.99 2.88
CA HIS A 654 6.76 -43.23 1.70
C HIS A 654 7.69 -42.07 2.07
N PHE A 655 7.36 -41.32 3.13
CA PHE A 655 8.18 -40.21 3.61
C PHE A 655 9.53 -40.73 4.13
N THR A 656 9.54 -41.89 4.78
CA THR A 656 10.77 -42.53 5.25
C THR A 656 11.66 -42.97 4.09
N ASP A 657 11.12 -43.51 2.99
CA ASP A 657 11.94 -43.83 1.81
C ASP A 657 12.49 -42.58 1.12
N PHE A 658 11.69 -41.52 1.08
CA PHE A 658 12.12 -40.24 0.55
C PHE A 658 13.26 -39.65 1.39
N ALA A 659 13.09 -39.62 2.71
CA ALA A 659 14.14 -39.20 3.64
C ALA A 659 15.40 -40.07 3.50
N GLN A 660 15.27 -41.39 3.40
CA GLN A 660 16.39 -42.32 3.16
C GLN A 660 17.16 -41.94 1.90
N LEU A 661 16.46 -41.72 0.78
CA LEU A 661 17.06 -41.32 -0.48
C LEU A 661 17.85 -40.02 -0.30
N ILE A 662 17.20 -38.97 0.17
CA ILE A 662 17.82 -37.64 0.29
C ILE A 662 19.00 -37.64 1.28
N PHE A 663 18.89 -38.30 2.44
CA PHE A 663 20.01 -38.46 3.36
C PHE A 663 21.18 -39.23 2.76
N THR A 664 20.91 -40.19 1.87
CA THR A 664 21.97 -40.94 1.18
C THR A 664 22.68 -40.09 0.15
N GLU A 665 21.93 -39.30 -0.63
CA GLU A 665 22.45 -38.45 -1.70
C GLU A 665 23.27 -37.26 -1.15
N PHE A 666 22.80 -36.60 -0.08
CA PHE A 666 23.37 -35.34 0.40
C PHE A 666 23.95 -35.40 1.83
N GLY A 667 23.89 -36.55 2.50
CA GLY A 667 24.28 -36.73 3.91
C GLY A 667 25.71 -36.34 4.25
N GLN A 668 26.63 -36.42 3.29
CA GLN A 668 28.03 -36.00 3.47
C GLN A 668 28.26 -34.51 3.25
N GLN A 669 27.31 -33.81 2.64
CA GLN A 669 27.47 -32.44 2.14
C GLN A 669 26.74 -31.43 3.02
N VAL A 670 25.56 -31.79 3.52
CA VAL A 670 24.66 -30.88 4.26
C VAL A 670 24.79 -31.10 5.77
N LYS A 671 24.92 -30.02 6.55
CA LYS A 671 25.03 -30.08 8.02
C LYS A 671 23.73 -29.82 8.75
N PHE A 672 22.83 -29.00 8.19
CA PHE A 672 21.60 -28.61 8.87
C PHE A 672 20.39 -29.13 8.10
N TRP A 673 19.53 -29.84 8.81
CA TRP A 673 18.40 -30.55 8.23
C TRP A 673 17.12 -30.21 8.98
N SER A 674 16.03 -30.00 8.26
CA SER A 674 14.69 -30.06 8.85
C SER A 674 13.84 -31.09 8.13
N THR A 675 13.03 -31.85 8.89
CA THR A 675 12.13 -32.82 8.27
C THR A 675 10.93 -32.14 7.65
N ILE A 676 10.28 -31.25 8.38
CA ILE A 676 8.96 -30.70 8.04
C ILE A 676 8.99 -29.21 8.35
N ASN A 677 8.55 -28.40 7.38
CA ASN A 677 8.24 -26.99 7.57
C ASN A 677 6.85 -26.81 8.18
N GLU A 678 6.76 -26.05 9.27
CA GLU A 678 5.51 -25.48 9.80
C GLU A 678 4.32 -26.45 9.76
N PRO A 679 4.35 -27.52 10.57
CA PRO A 679 3.28 -28.51 10.56
C PRO A 679 1.93 -27.92 10.96
N LEU A 680 1.89 -26.84 11.76
CA LEU A 680 0.66 -26.14 12.12
C LEU A 680 -0.01 -25.53 10.88
N SER A 681 0.74 -24.76 10.10
CA SER A 681 0.25 -24.17 8.84
C SER A 681 -0.24 -25.25 7.87
N TYR A 682 0.48 -26.37 7.73
CA TYR A 682 0.03 -27.51 6.92
C TYR A 682 -1.30 -28.09 7.43
N MET A 683 -1.47 -28.25 8.76
CA MET A 683 -2.74 -28.67 9.35
C MET A 683 -3.86 -27.65 9.08
N LYS A 684 -3.58 -26.35 9.17
CA LYS A 684 -4.54 -25.26 8.92
C LYS A 684 -5.08 -25.28 7.49
N VAL A 685 -4.21 -25.48 6.51
CA VAL A 685 -4.57 -25.47 5.08
C VAL A 685 -5.35 -26.72 4.69
N PHE A 686 -4.89 -27.92 5.08
CA PHE A 686 -5.41 -29.18 4.52
C PHE A 686 -6.42 -29.92 5.40
N TYR A 687 -6.42 -29.70 6.73
CA TYR A 687 -7.22 -30.52 7.66
C TYR A 687 -8.19 -29.72 8.54
N ILE A 688 -7.80 -28.55 9.02
CA ILE A 688 -8.63 -27.73 9.94
C ILE A 688 -9.83 -27.09 9.22
N ARG A 689 -9.70 -26.70 7.95
CA ARG A 689 -10.83 -26.17 7.14
C ARG A 689 -11.85 -27.26 6.75
N GLY A 690 -11.62 -28.51 7.16
CA GLY A 690 -12.56 -29.62 7.02
C GLY A 690 -13.73 -29.54 8.00
N GLU A 691 -14.75 -30.38 7.79
CA GLU A 691 -15.91 -30.49 8.71
C GLU A 691 -15.73 -31.59 9.77
N SER A 692 -14.54 -32.23 9.84
CA SER A 692 -14.24 -33.33 10.77
C SER A 692 -13.67 -32.81 12.09
N ASP A 693 -14.14 -33.36 13.20
CA ASP A 693 -13.64 -33.05 14.55
C ASP A 693 -12.44 -33.92 14.98
N THR A 694 -12.00 -34.87 14.14
CA THR A 694 -10.89 -35.80 14.43
C THR A 694 -9.75 -35.77 13.43
N ASP A 695 -10.03 -35.53 12.13
CA ASP A 695 -9.07 -35.74 11.03
C ASP A 695 -7.78 -34.95 11.23
N VAL A 696 -7.88 -33.70 11.70
CA VAL A 696 -6.74 -32.84 12.02
C VAL A 696 -5.78 -33.46 13.04
N TYR A 697 -6.31 -34.13 14.06
CA TYR A 697 -5.48 -34.76 15.10
C TYR A 697 -4.88 -36.07 14.64
N ASP A 698 -5.60 -36.85 13.83
CA ASP A 698 -5.10 -38.09 13.23
C ASP A 698 -3.98 -37.80 12.21
N ALA A 699 -4.15 -36.79 11.37
CA ALA A 699 -3.14 -36.36 10.41
C ALA A 699 -1.88 -35.83 11.10
N ALA A 700 -2.03 -34.94 12.09
CA ALA A 700 -0.90 -34.42 12.87
C ALA A 700 -0.15 -35.54 13.61
N HIS A 701 -0.86 -36.55 14.12
CA HIS A 701 -0.26 -37.71 14.76
C HIS A 701 0.64 -38.50 13.79
N ASN A 702 0.13 -38.82 12.60
CA ASN A 702 0.91 -39.52 11.58
C ASN A 702 2.10 -38.67 11.09
N LEU A 703 1.93 -37.35 10.99
CA LEU A 703 2.99 -36.41 10.64
C LEU A 703 4.13 -36.42 11.68
N LEU A 704 3.79 -36.39 12.97
CA LEU A 704 4.77 -36.50 14.06
C LEU A 704 5.52 -37.84 14.02
N LEU A 705 4.83 -38.95 13.75
CA LEU A 705 5.48 -40.25 13.57
C LEU A 705 6.40 -40.28 12.36
N ALA A 706 6.01 -39.66 11.24
CA ALA A 706 6.85 -39.53 10.05
C ALA A 706 8.14 -38.76 10.34
N HIS A 707 8.05 -37.65 11.09
CA HIS A 707 9.21 -36.91 11.58
C HIS A 707 10.11 -37.79 12.46
N ALA A 708 9.55 -38.44 13.47
CA ALA A 708 10.33 -39.23 14.42
C ALA A 708 11.05 -40.43 13.75
N GLN A 709 10.39 -41.07 12.78
CA GLN A 709 11.01 -42.12 11.96
C GLN A 709 12.14 -41.57 11.08
N ALA A 710 11.95 -40.42 10.44
CA ALA A 710 13.01 -39.78 9.65
C ALA A 710 14.23 -39.41 10.50
N VAL A 711 14.04 -38.90 11.72
CA VAL A 711 15.15 -38.56 12.63
C VAL A 711 15.87 -39.82 13.13
N ALA A 712 15.14 -40.88 13.48
CA ALA A 712 15.75 -42.15 13.85
C ALA A 712 16.57 -42.75 12.70
N LEU A 713 16.06 -42.63 11.46
CA LEU A 713 16.77 -43.02 10.26
C LEU A 713 18.02 -42.18 10.03
N PHE A 714 17.92 -40.86 10.13
CA PHE A 714 19.04 -39.93 10.03
C PHE A 714 20.18 -40.32 10.98
N ARG A 715 19.88 -40.56 12.26
CA ARG A 715 20.85 -40.99 13.27
C ARG A 715 21.45 -42.36 12.96
N ASN A 716 20.65 -43.28 12.43
CA ASN A 716 21.14 -44.58 11.98
C ASN A 716 22.16 -44.41 10.84
N LEU A 717 21.82 -43.64 9.81
CA LEU A 717 22.72 -43.35 8.68
C LEU A 717 23.97 -42.57 9.10
N GLN A 718 23.84 -41.70 10.11
CA GLN A 718 24.98 -41.01 10.72
C GLN A 718 25.94 -41.99 11.39
N SER A 719 25.41 -42.96 12.13
CA SER A 719 26.22 -44.04 12.74
C SER A 719 26.92 -44.94 11.71
N GLN A 720 26.35 -45.06 10.51
CA GLN A 720 26.94 -45.78 9.38
C GLN A 720 27.94 -44.93 8.58
N GLY A 721 28.05 -43.62 8.88
CA GLY A 721 28.89 -42.69 8.15
C GLY A 721 28.34 -42.28 6.78
N VAL A 722 27.06 -42.56 6.50
CA VAL A 722 26.35 -42.07 5.29
C VAL A 722 25.97 -40.60 5.46
N VAL A 723 25.51 -40.24 6.66
CA VAL A 723 25.34 -38.85 7.08
C VAL A 723 26.57 -38.43 7.89
N GLN A 724 27.08 -37.22 7.69
CA GLN A 724 28.25 -36.74 8.43
C GLN A 724 27.94 -36.58 9.92
N SER A 725 28.92 -36.86 10.78
CA SER A 725 28.74 -36.88 12.24
C SER A 725 28.46 -35.52 12.87
N SER A 726 28.71 -34.44 12.13
CA SER A 726 28.45 -33.06 12.54
C SER A 726 27.07 -32.57 12.13
N ALA A 727 26.35 -33.32 11.31
CA ALA A 727 25.03 -32.94 10.84
C ALA A 727 24.00 -33.04 11.96
N ARG A 728 23.05 -32.12 11.95
CA ARG A 728 22.01 -31.92 12.96
C ARG A 728 20.66 -31.81 12.29
N ILE A 729 19.64 -32.38 12.91
CA ILE A 729 18.28 -32.41 12.37
C ILE A 729 17.23 -31.89 13.37
N GLY A 730 16.21 -31.22 12.85
CA GLY A 730 15.08 -30.73 13.64
C GLY A 730 13.76 -30.70 12.86
N MET A 731 12.76 -30.05 13.44
CA MET A 731 11.48 -29.68 12.82
C MET A 731 11.34 -28.17 12.92
N VAL A 732 10.86 -27.53 11.85
CA VAL A 732 10.63 -26.08 11.82
C VAL A 732 9.22 -25.81 12.34
N LEU A 733 9.11 -24.95 13.35
CA LEU A 733 7.88 -24.69 14.09
C LEU A 733 7.42 -23.25 13.93
N ASP A 734 6.10 -23.04 13.97
CA ASP A 734 5.44 -21.74 13.86
C ASP A 734 4.25 -21.58 14.84
N GLY A 735 3.79 -20.34 14.97
CA GLY A 735 2.58 -19.98 15.71
C GLY A 735 2.82 -19.61 17.17
N PHE A 736 2.70 -18.31 17.45
CA PHE A 736 2.84 -17.72 18.78
C PHE A 736 1.80 -16.61 18.99
N GLY A 737 1.42 -16.35 20.24
CA GLY A 737 0.42 -15.34 20.61
C GLY A 737 0.69 -14.80 22.01
N LEU A 738 0.34 -13.54 22.22
CA LEU A 738 0.50 -12.83 23.49
C LEU A 738 -0.83 -12.77 24.24
N PRO A 739 -0.86 -12.75 25.58
CA PRO A 739 -2.10 -12.48 26.31
C PRO A 739 -2.66 -11.12 25.95
N TYR A 740 -3.99 -11.02 25.83
CA TYR A 740 -4.69 -9.76 25.60
C TYR A 740 -4.40 -8.74 26.72
N ASP A 741 -4.48 -9.19 27.97
CA ASP A 741 -4.01 -8.47 29.15
C ASP A 741 -3.18 -9.43 30.04
N GLU A 742 -1.89 -9.19 30.15
CA GLU A 742 -0.96 -9.99 30.97
C GLU A 742 -1.28 -9.96 32.47
N THR A 743 -2.10 -9.02 32.93
CA THR A 743 -2.53 -8.90 34.33
C THR A 743 -3.79 -9.72 34.64
N VAL A 744 -4.41 -10.31 33.61
CA VAL A 744 -5.62 -11.13 33.72
C VAL A 744 -5.26 -12.61 33.55
N ASP A 745 -5.38 -13.39 34.63
CA ASP A 745 -5.04 -14.82 34.63
C ASP A 745 -5.73 -15.61 33.52
N ALA A 746 -6.97 -15.26 33.16
CA ALA A 746 -7.73 -15.92 32.10
C ALA A 746 -7.15 -15.68 30.70
N ASP A 747 -6.61 -14.48 30.43
CA ASP A 747 -5.97 -14.14 29.16
C ASP A 747 -4.58 -14.78 29.07
N VAL A 748 -3.85 -14.85 30.18
CA VAL A 748 -2.60 -15.61 30.28
C VAL A 748 -2.84 -17.10 30.04
N GLU A 749 -3.89 -17.69 30.61
CA GLU A 749 -4.26 -19.08 30.36
C GLU A 749 -4.69 -19.30 28.90
N ALA A 750 -5.44 -18.36 28.31
CA ALA A 750 -5.86 -18.43 26.90
C ALA A 750 -4.67 -18.31 25.94
N ALA A 751 -3.71 -17.42 26.21
CA ALA A 751 -2.49 -17.30 25.42
C ALA A 751 -1.62 -18.56 25.51
N GLU A 752 -1.39 -19.09 26.72
CA GLU A 752 -0.67 -20.36 26.88
C GLU A 752 -1.40 -21.49 26.16
N ARG A 753 -2.74 -21.52 26.21
CA ARG A 753 -3.54 -22.47 25.43
C ARG A 753 -3.31 -22.34 23.93
N TYR A 754 -3.31 -21.13 23.40
CA TYR A 754 -3.05 -20.88 21.98
C TYR A 754 -1.66 -21.36 21.57
N VAL A 755 -0.62 -21.04 22.34
CA VAL A 755 0.75 -21.44 22.02
C VAL A 755 0.91 -22.97 22.12
N GLN A 756 0.27 -23.62 23.11
CA GLN A 756 0.27 -25.08 23.25
C GLN A 756 -0.50 -25.81 22.12
N PHE A 757 -1.54 -25.21 21.56
CA PHE A 757 -2.25 -25.71 20.37
C PHE A 757 -1.59 -25.30 19.04
N SER A 758 -0.51 -24.52 19.10
CA SER A 758 0.27 -24.04 17.96
C SER A 758 1.67 -24.67 17.97
N THR A 759 2.74 -23.92 18.29
CA THR A 759 4.10 -24.47 18.40
C THR A 759 4.18 -25.66 19.38
N GLY A 760 3.51 -25.59 20.53
CA GLY A 760 3.57 -26.63 21.57
C GLY A 760 3.00 -27.98 21.14
N TRP A 761 2.07 -27.99 20.18
CA TRP A 761 1.43 -29.20 19.69
C TRP A 761 2.45 -30.15 19.06
N PHE A 762 3.49 -29.59 18.45
CA PHE A 762 4.56 -30.34 17.80
C PHE A 762 5.86 -30.34 18.61
N LEU A 763 6.16 -29.27 19.36
CA LEU A 763 7.35 -29.19 20.21
C LEU A 763 7.28 -30.12 21.42
N ALA A 764 6.11 -30.23 22.07
CA ALA A 764 5.98 -31.07 23.27
C ALA A 764 6.15 -32.57 22.99
N PRO A 765 5.59 -33.15 21.90
CA PRO A 765 5.85 -34.54 21.56
C PRO A 765 7.34 -34.84 21.30
N ILE A 766 8.05 -33.99 20.56
CA ILE A 766 9.46 -34.24 20.23
C ILE A 766 10.40 -34.04 21.43
N THR A 767 9.97 -33.37 22.49
CA THR A 767 10.76 -33.14 23.72
C THR A 767 10.39 -34.08 24.86
N THR A 768 9.09 -34.33 25.05
CA THR A 768 8.57 -35.09 26.19
C THR A 768 8.15 -36.51 25.84
N GLY A 769 7.82 -36.77 24.57
CA GLY A 769 7.23 -38.02 24.07
C GLY A 769 5.70 -38.06 24.08
N ASP A 770 5.02 -36.97 24.49
CA ASP A 770 3.56 -36.89 24.44
C ASP A 770 3.07 -35.46 24.12
N TYR A 771 1.78 -35.34 23.77
CA TYR A 771 1.13 -34.04 23.53
C TYR A 771 1.06 -33.16 24.79
N PRO A 772 0.88 -31.84 24.64
CA PRO A 772 0.66 -30.94 25.77
C PRO A 772 -0.50 -31.43 26.66
N PRO A 773 -0.37 -31.42 27.99
CA PRO A 773 -1.44 -31.83 28.90
C PRO A 773 -2.76 -31.09 28.66
N MET A 774 -2.68 -29.81 28.29
CA MET A 774 -3.85 -28.97 28.01
C MET A 774 -4.61 -29.43 26.76
N MET A 775 -3.91 -29.86 25.70
CA MET A 775 -4.57 -30.44 24.54
C MET A 775 -5.29 -31.74 24.91
N ARG A 776 -4.68 -32.59 25.75
CA ARG A 776 -5.31 -33.83 26.23
C ARG A 776 -6.60 -33.53 27.00
N GLU A 777 -6.59 -32.50 27.85
CA GLU A 777 -7.75 -32.09 28.63
C GLU A 777 -8.92 -31.62 27.74
N ARG A 778 -8.62 -30.78 26.75
CA ARG A 778 -9.66 -30.13 25.92
C ARG A 778 -10.18 -31.00 24.78
N VAL A 779 -9.28 -31.70 24.09
CA VAL A 779 -9.64 -32.55 22.95
C VAL A 779 -10.17 -33.91 23.41
N GLY A 780 -9.69 -34.41 24.55
CA GLY A 780 -10.12 -35.66 25.13
C GLY A 780 -9.77 -36.88 24.26
N SER A 781 -10.75 -37.76 24.04
CA SER A 781 -10.53 -39.03 23.31
C SER A 781 -10.33 -38.87 21.81
N ARG A 782 -10.57 -37.68 21.24
CA ARG A 782 -10.33 -37.38 19.83
C ARG A 782 -8.84 -37.15 19.55
N LEU A 783 -8.04 -36.84 20.56
CA LEU A 783 -6.59 -36.71 20.43
C LEU A 783 -5.96 -38.11 20.52
N PRO A 784 -5.24 -38.58 19.48
CA PRO A 784 -4.59 -39.88 19.51
C PRO A 784 -3.60 -40.02 20.68
N THR A 785 -3.31 -41.26 21.06
CA THR A 785 -2.32 -41.56 22.10
C THR A 785 -1.16 -42.30 21.48
N PHE A 786 0.06 -41.80 21.70
CA PHE A 786 1.26 -42.53 21.31
C PHE A 786 1.41 -43.80 22.14
N THR A 787 1.72 -44.91 21.48
CA THR A 787 2.20 -46.11 22.14
C THR A 787 3.53 -45.84 22.83
N ALA A 788 3.95 -46.74 23.73
CA ALA A 788 5.23 -46.58 24.43
C ALA A 788 6.43 -46.53 23.48
N ASP A 789 6.37 -47.27 22.36
CA ASP A 789 7.45 -47.29 21.36
C ASP A 789 7.45 -46.00 20.53
N GLU A 790 6.28 -45.48 20.15
CA GLU A 790 6.14 -44.20 19.44
C GLU A 790 6.58 -43.01 20.31
N ALA A 791 6.16 -42.98 21.58
CA ALA A 791 6.59 -41.96 22.53
C ALA A 791 8.11 -41.97 22.73
N ALA A 792 8.71 -43.16 22.80
CA ALA A 792 10.17 -43.31 22.90
C ALA A 792 10.90 -42.88 21.61
N LEU A 793 10.26 -43.06 20.44
CA LEU A 793 10.79 -42.62 19.15
C LEU A 793 10.77 -41.09 19.01
N LEU A 794 9.68 -40.46 19.44
CA LEU A 794 9.48 -39.01 19.41
C LEU A 794 10.38 -38.28 20.40
N LYS A 795 10.50 -38.80 21.62
CA LYS A 795 11.24 -38.11 22.68
C LYS A 795 12.70 -37.90 22.30
N GLY A 796 13.10 -36.63 22.20
CA GLY A 796 14.44 -36.22 21.79
C GLY A 796 14.68 -36.38 20.29
N SER A 797 13.65 -36.36 19.43
CA SER A 797 13.79 -36.42 17.97
C SER A 797 14.21 -35.08 17.35
N TYR A 798 15.12 -34.36 18.00
CA TYR A 798 15.73 -33.14 17.50
C TYR A 798 17.17 -33.05 18.01
N ASP A 799 18.00 -32.29 17.31
CA ASP A 799 19.35 -31.93 17.73
C ASP A 799 19.48 -30.42 17.99
N LEU A 800 18.52 -29.62 17.54
CA LEU A 800 18.37 -28.17 17.70
C LEU A 800 16.91 -27.77 17.50
N PHE A 801 16.51 -26.62 18.06
CA PHE A 801 15.21 -26.03 17.76
C PHE A 801 15.31 -25.16 16.50
N MET A 802 14.27 -25.24 15.68
CA MET A 802 14.13 -24.46 14.46
C MET A 802 12.76 -23.78 14.45
N SER A 803 12.76 -22.48 14.24
CA SER A 803 11.57 -21.66 14.48
C SER A 803 11.40 -20.60 13.41
N ASN A 804 10.17 -20.49 12.93
CA ASN A 804 9.68 -19.44 12.06
C ASN A 804 8.80 -18.50 12.88
N HIS A 805 9.00 -17.19 12.74
CA HIS A 805 8.17 -16.21 13.41
C HIS A 805 8.05 -14.96 12.56
N TYR A 806 6.84 -14.45 12.42
CA TYR A 806 6.56 -13.31 11.55
C TYR A 806 5.84 -12.18 12.30
N TYR A 807 4.84 -12.54 13.10
CA TYR A 807 4.02 -11.64 13.89
C TYR A 807 3.40 -12.41 15.07
N ALA A 808 2.71 -11.70 15.96
CA ALA A 808 1.88 -12.30 17.00
C ALA A 808 0.58 -11.51 17.17
N ASN A 809 -0.48 -12.21 17.52
CA ASN A 809 -1.78 -11.63 17.87
C ASN A 809 -1.97 -11.63 19.40
N LEU A 810 -2.88 -10.78 19.87
CA LEU A 810 -3.40 -10.81 21.23
C LEU A 810 -4.45 -11.92 21.35
N ILE A 811 -4.36 -12.67 22.45
CA ILE A 811 -5.16 -13.85 22.71
C ILE A 811 -6.00 -13.64 23.96
N THR A 812 -7.29 -13.88 23.84
CA THR A 812 -8.26 -13.93 24.95
C THR A 812 -9.15 -15.15 24.81
N ASP A 813 -9.77 -15.60 25.90
CA ASP A 813 -10.82 -16.63 25.81
C ASP A 813 -12.00 -16.12 24.96
N CYS A 814 -12.62 -16.97 24.13
CA CYS A 814 -13.73 -16.56 23.27
C CYS A 814 -15.00 -16.16 24.05
N ASP A 815 -15.12 -16.57 25.32
CA ASP A 815 -16.21 -16.15 26.22
C ASP A 815 -15.88 -14.84 26.98
N SER A 816 -14.70 -14.25 26.75
CA SER A 816 -14.29 -12.97 27.33
C SER A 816 -15.15 -11.81 26.84
N GLU A 817 -15.32 -10.79 27.69
CA GLU A 817 -16.03 -9.55 27.31
C GLU A 817 -15.27 -8.71 26.26
N TYR A 818 -13.97 -8.96 26.10
CA TYR A 818 -13.09 -8.31 25.11
C TYR A 818 -12.94 -9.10 23.80
N SER A 819 -13.58 -10.27 23.71
CA SER A 819 -13.53 -11.11 22.53
C SER A 819 -14.34 -10.50 21.38
N ALA A 820 -13.73 -10.45 20.18
CA ALA A 820 -14.43 -10.16 18.92
C ALA A 820 -15.06 -11.43 18.30
N THR A 821 -14.77 -12.60 18.86
CA THR A 821 -15.22 -13.91 18.36
C THR A 821 -16.11 -14.61 19.39
N ASN A 822 -17.34 -14.98 19.04
CA ASN A 822 -18.18 -15.76 19.94
C ASN A 822 -17.76 -17.24 19.91
N CYS A 823 -17.66 -17.90 21.07
CA CYS A 823 -17.37 -19.34 21.12
C CYS A 823 -18.37 -20.19 20.31
N SER A 824 -19.63 -19.76 20.18
CA SER A 824 -20.62 -20.48 19.37
C SER A 824 -20.35 -20.45 17.87
N ASP A 825 -19.52 -19.52 17.41
CA ASP A 825 -19.21 -19.29 16.00
C ASP A 825 -17.93 -20.02 15.57
N LEU A 826 -17.18 -20.59 16.52
CA LEU A 826 -15.96 -21.35 16.24
C LEU A 826 -16.29 -22.65 15.50
N GLY A 827 -15.52 -22.90 14.44
CA GLY A 827 -15.62 -24.13 13.66
C GLY A 827 -15.38 -25.38 14.51
N VAL A 828 -16.16 -26.42 14.24
CA VAL A 828 -16.07 -27.73 14.91
C VAL A 828 -14.65 -28.27 14.87
N GLY A 829 -14.21 -28.93 15.96
CA GLY A 829 -12.87 -29.52 16.06
C GLY A 829 -11.86 -28.52 16.59
N TYR A 830 -10.75 -28.32 15.87
CA TYR A 830 -9.58 -27.56 16.33
C TYR A 830 -9.93 -26.18 16.93
N TYR A 831 -10.73 -25.37 16.23
CA TYR A 831 -11.03 -24.01 16.71
C TYR A 831 -11.91 -24.01 17.97
N THR A 832 -12.93 -24.86 18.06
CA THR A 832 -13.71 -25.01 19.30
C THR A 832 -12.87 -25.54 20.46
N ASP A 833 -11.96 -26.49 20.19
CA ASP A 833 -11.08 -27.07 21.22
C ASP A 833 -10.09 -26.04 21.75
N LEU A 834 -9.52 -25.25 20.84
CA LEU A 834 -8.68 -24.10 21.13
C LEU A 834 -9.47 -23.04 21.92
N GLY A 835 -10.66 -22.66 21.47
CA GLY A 835 -11.60 -21.82 22.22
C GLY A 835 -11.07 -20.41 22.55
N VAL A 836 -10.33 -19.77 21.64
CA VAL A 836 -9.78 -18.42 21.87
C VAL A 836 -10.16 -17.48 20.73
N ASP A 837 -10.19 -16.19 21.03
CA ASP A 837 -10.10 -15.13 20.04
C ASP A 837 -8.62 -14.76 19.84
N HIS A 838 -8.20 -14.71 18.58
CA HIS A 838 -6.84 -14.38 18.15
C HIS A 838 -6.86 -13.40 16.96
N THR A 839 -7.94 -12.62 16.83
CA THR A 839 -8.17 -11.70 15.70
C THR A 839 -7.58 -10.31 15.93
N GLN A 840 -7.09 -10.02 17.14
CA GLN A 840 -6.64 -8.70 17.55
C GLN A 840 -5.11 -8.63 17.55
N MET A 841 -4.55 -7.48 17.15
CA MET A 841 -3.10 -7.27 17.13
C MET A 841 -2.64 -6.45 18.34
N PRO A 842 -1.40 -6.65 18.82
CA PRO A 842 -0.80 -5.80 19.83
C PRO A 842 -0.83 -4.32 19.45
N VAL A 843 -1.02 -3.46 20.45
CA VAL A 843 -0.86 -2.01 20.24
C VAL A 843 0.60 -1.73 19.90
N GLY A 844 0.83 -1.05 18.78
CA GLY A 844 2.17 -0.81 18.27
C GLY A 844 2.66 -1.86 17.26
N SER A 845 1.80 -2.78 16.80
CA SER A 845 2.07 -3.52 15.57
C SER A 845 2.12 -2.59 14.36
N VAL A 846 3.05 -2.83 13.45
CA VAL A 846 3.08 -2.19 12.12
C VAL A 846 2.56 -3.21 11.11
N ILE A 847 1.50 -2.84 10.39
CA ILE A 847 0.79 -3.75 9.48
C ILE A 847 1.41 -3.69 8.09
N GLY A 848 1.67 -4.86 7.52
CA GLY A 848 2.11 -5.01 6.13
C GLY A 848 1.13 -4.40 5.14
N SER A 849 1.64 -3.57 4.22
CA SER A 849 0.84 -3.11 3.08
C SER A 849 0.73 -4.24 2.06
N GLY A 850 -0.49 -4.61 1.69
CA GLY A 850 -0.73 -5.62 0.66
C GLY A 850 -0.35 -5.13 -0.74
N SER A 851 -0.14 -6.08 -1.65
CA SER A 851 0.22 -5.85 -3.05
C SER A 851 -0.90 -5.19 -3.86
N ILE A 852 -0.53 -4.64 -5.03
CA ILE A 852 -1.47 -4.20 -6.05
C ILE A 852 -2.48 -5.29 -6.44
N LEU A 853 -2.00 -6.54 -6.53
CA LEU A 853 -2.81 -7.69 -6.96
C LEU A 853 -3.89 -8.02 -5.92
N ASP A 854 -3.56 -7.84 -4.64
CA ASP A 854 -4.49 -7.98 -3.52
C ASP A 854 -4.04 -7.06 -2.37
N PRO A 855 -4.65 -5.87 -2.21
CA PRO A 855 -4.29 -4.92 -1.16
C PRO A 855 -4.50 -5.46 0.26
N THR A 856 -5.26 -6.56 0.41
CA THR A 856 -5.52 -7.20 1.70
C THR A 856 -4.53 -8.29 2.06
N SER A 857 -3.66 -8.69 1.12
CA SER A 857 -2.75 -9.85 1.21
C SER A 857 -1.79 -9.88 2.41
N CYS A 858 -1.60 -8.75 3.09
CA CYS A 858 -0.74 -8.63 4.28
C CYS A 858 -1.42 -7.99 5.50
N THR A 859 -2.75 -7.78 5.46
CA THR A 859 -3.48 -7.03 6.51
C THR A 859 -3.61 -7.76 7.85
N ASP A 860 -3.38 -9.07 7.86
CA ASP A 860 -3.32 -9.93 9.04
C ASP A 860 -1.89 -10.14 9.58
N HIS A 861 -0.88 -9.51 8.98
CA HIS A 861 0.54 -9.62 9.37
C HIS A 861 1.02 -8.32 10.04
N GLY A 862 0.79 -8.20 11.35
CA GLY A 862 1.22 -7.05 12.15
C GLY A 862 2.57 -7.28 12.82
N GLY A 863 3.66 -6.80 12.22
CA GLY A 863 5.01 -6.91 12.78
C GLY A 863 5.08 -6.28 14.19
N PHE A 864 5.54 -7.07 15.17
CA PHE A 864 5.62 -6.64 16.57
C PHE A 864 6.90 -7.21 17.21
N PRO A 865 8.02 -6.45 17.21
CA PRO A 865 9.34 -6.97 17.58
C PRO A 865 9.39 -7.68 18.94
N PRO A 866 8.78 -7.17 20.04
CA PRO A 866 8.84 -7.84 21.34
C PRO A 866 8.34 -9.28 21.33
N SER A 867 7.35 -9.59 20.48
CA SER A 867 6.84 -10.97 20.37
C SER A 867 7.92 -11.97 19.92
N TYR A 868 8.92 -11.53 19.16
CA TYR A 868 9.95 -12.43 18.68
C TYR A 868 10.88 -12.87 19.82
N LEU A 869 11.22 -11.96 20.72
CA LEU A 869 12.01 -12.28 21.92
C LEU A 869 11.24 -13.22 22.85
N GLU A 870 9.96 -12.94 23.07
CA GLU A 870 9.10 -13.81 23.90
C GLU A 870 8.92 -15.21 23.29
N TYR A 871 8.78 -15.30 21.97
CA TYR A 871 8.71 -16.59 21.30
C TYR A 871 10.01 -17.39 21.44
N ILE A 872 11.17 -16.74 21.23
CA ILE A 872 12.49 -17.35 21.41
C ILE A 872 12.65 -17.88 22.84
N ARG A 873 12.28 -17.10 23.85
CA ARG A 873 12.29 -17.50 25.27
C ARG A 873 11.39 -18.70 25.53
N TRP A 874 10.18 -18.68 24.98
CA TRP A 874 9.20 -19.75 25.16
C TRP A 874 9.70 -21.08 24.56
N VAL A 875 10.25 -21.04 23.34
CA VAL A 875 10.84 -22.23 22.71
C VAL A 875 12.06 -22.72 23.50
N HIS A 876 12.96 -21.82 23.91
CA HIS A 876 14.15 -22.17 24.68
C HIS A 876 13.80 -22.84 26.03
N ALA A 877 12.68 -22.47 26.65
CA ALA A 877 12.24 -23.04 27.93
C ALA A 877 11.94 -24.54 27.89
N TYR A 878 11.67 -25.13 26.71
CA TYR A 878 11.46 -26.57 26.56
C TYR A 878 12.75 -27.39 26.76
N ASP A 879 13.89 -26.85 26.32
CA ASP A 879 15.20 -27.43 26.50
C ASP A 879 16.27 -26.34 26.41
N THR A 880 16.70 -25.85 27.56
CA THR A 880 17.69 -24.75 27.63
C THR A 880 19.09 -25.18 27.20
N SER A 881 19.29 -26.46 26.86
CA SER A 881 20.56 -26.97 26.35
C SER A 881 20.61 -27.08 24.82
N ALA A 882 19.48 -26.91 24.15
CA ALA A 882 19.38 -26.96 22.70
C ALA A 882 19.75 -25.62 22.07
N ASP A 883 20.58 -25.65 21.02
CA ASP A 883 20.80 -24.49 20.17
C ASP A 883 19.52 -24.15 19.39
N ILE A 884 19.36 -22.89 19.02
CA ILE A 884 18.24 -22.39 18.22
C ILE A 884 18.75 -21.87 16.87
N LEU A 885 18.10 -22.29 15.79
CA LEU A 885 18.25 -21.70 14.46
C LEU A 885 16.93 -21.03 14.06
N LEU A 886 16.98 -19.72 13.80
CA LEU A 886 15.82 -18.96 13.35
C LEU A 886 15.69 -19.14 11.84
N THR A 887 14.71 -19.95 11.42
CA THR A 887 14.65 -20.54 10.07
C THR A 887 13.79 -19.79 9.07
N GLU A 888 12.94 -18.87 9.54
CA GLU A 888 12.26 -17.84 8.74
C GLU A 888 11.85 -16.66 9.64
N ASN A 889 12.05 -15.46 9.13
CA ASN A 889 11.48 -14.22 9.65
C ASN A 889 11.44 -13.22 8.49
N GLY A 890 10.32 -12.54 8.30
CA GLY A 890 10.08 -11.81 7.07
C GLY A 890 8.97 -10.79 7.18
N TRP A 891 9.00 -9.81 6.29
CA TRP A 891 7.98 -8.76 6.20
C TRP A 891 7.01 -9.10 5.07
N CYS A 892 5.73 -9.26 5.39
CA CYS A 892 4.68 -9.31 4.38
C CYS A 892 4.49 -7.91 3.79
N GLY A 893 4.84 -7.72 2.53
CA GLY A 893 4.72 -6.44 1.87
C GLY A 893 4.15 -6.52 0.47
N ASN A 894 4.44 -5.48 -0.29
CA ASN A 894 3.98 -5.25 -1.65
C ASN A 894 5.17 -4.98 -2.57
N GLU A 895 4.93 -4.46 -3.76
CA GLU A 895 5.93 -4.20 -4.80
C GLU A 895 6.90 -3.05 -4.47
N THR A 896 6.76 -2.39 -3.31
CA THR A 896 7.61 -1.25 -2.93
C THR A 896 9.08 -1.63 -2.80
N ILE A 897 9.95 -1.14 -3.69
CA ILE A 897 11.39 -1.43 -3.62
C ILE A 897 12.06 -0.66 -2.48
N ASP A 898 11.77 0.63 -2.34
CA ASP A 898 12.24 1.44 -1.22
C ASP A 898 11.31 1.30 -0.01
N ASN A 899 11.31 0.10 0.56
CA ASN A 899 10.41 -0.28 1.65
C ASN A 899 11.07 -0.03 3.01
N GLN A 900 10.73 1.10 3.63
CA GLN A 900 11.23 1.47 4.96
C GLN A 900 10.61 0.62 6.07
N ASP A 901 9.39 0.09 5.88
CA ASP A 901 8.76 -0.80 6.86
C ASP A 901 9.45 -2.17 6.88
N GLN A 902 9.80 -2.72 5.72
CA GLN A 902 10.60 -3.94 5.63
C GLN A 902 11.99 -3.73 6.28
N LEU A 903 12.62 -2.57 6.06
CA LEU A 903 13.89 -2.23 6.73
C LEU A 903 13.71 -2.16 8.25
N TRP A 904 12.72 -1.41 8.73
CA TRP A 904 12.37 -1.31 10.14
C TRP A 904 12.13 -2.68 10.76
N TYR A 905 11.39 -3.55 10.06
CA TYR A 905 11.06 -4.89 10.51
C TYR A 905 12.34 -5.69 10.77
N PHE A 906 13.22 -5.81 9.77
CA PHE A 906 14.46 -6.57 9.92
C PHE A 906 15.37 -5.98 11.01
N ARG A 907 15.54 -4.64 11.08
CA ARG A 907 16.36 -3.98 12.11
C ARG A 907 15.87 -4.32 13.51
N THR A 908 14.59 -4.11 13.76
CA THR A 908 14.01 -4.27 15.10
C THR A 908 13.90 -5.72 15.53
N HIS A 909 13.58 -6.64 14.62
CA HIS A 909 13.52 -8.07 14.92
C HIS A 909 14.91 -8.65 15.17
N LEU A 910 15.94 -8.26 14.39
CA LEU A 910 17.32 -8.68 14.66
C LEU A 910 17.90 -8.07 15.93
N GLU A 911 17.42 -6.89 16.35
CA GLU A 911 17.74 -6.37 17.68
C GLU A 911 17.16 -7.25 18.80
N MET A 912 15.97 -7.82 18.63
CA MET A 912 15.40 -8.78 19.57
C MET A 912 16.18 -10.10 19.62
N VAL A 913 16.66 -10.58 18.46
CA VAL A 913 17.58 -11.74 18.40
C VAL A 913 18.89 -11.42 19.14
N HIS A 914 19.44 -10.21 18.95
CA HIS A 914 20.64 -9.79 19.67
C HIS A 914 20.40 -9.73 21.19
N LYS A 915 19.24 -9.24 21.66
CA LYS A 915 18.89 -9.26 23.09
C LYS A 915 18.83 -10.69 23.63
N ALA A 916 18.20 -11.62 22.92
CA ALA A 916 18.15 -13.02 23.32
C ALA A 916 19.56 -13.64 23.48
N ILE A 917 20.48 -13.34 22.57
CA ILE A 917 21.86 -13.86 22.63
C ILE A 917 22.63 -13.25 23.81
N TYR A 918 22.61 -11.93 23.97
CA TYR A 918 23.56 -11.23 24.85
C TYR A 918 22.98 -10.88 26.23
N GLU A 919 21.67 -10.70 26.36
CA GLU A 919 21.01 -10.39 27.62
C GLU A 919 20.47 -11.66 28.30
N ASP A 920 19.96 -12.60 27.50
CA ASP A 920 19.36 -13.85 28.02
C ASP A 920 20.28 -15.08 27.90
N ASP A 921 21.45 -14.97 27.26
CA ASP A 921 22.42 -16.06 27.05
C ASP A 921 21.82 -17.26 26.27
N ILE A 922 20.87 -17.00 25.36
CA ILE A 922 20.22 -18.03 24.54
C ILE A 922 21.13 -18.40 23.35
N PRO A 923 21.41 -19.70 23.13
CA PRO A 923 22.34 -20.16 22.10
C PRO A 923 21.72 -20.14 20.70
N ILE A 924 21.52 -18.93 20.15
CA ILE A 924 21.05 -18.74 18.78
C ILE A 924 22.25 -18.78 17.83
N ILE A 925 22.23 -19.70 16.86
CA ILE A 925 23.37 -19.96 15.97
C ILE A 925 23.24 -19.32 14.59
N GLY A 926 22.04 -18.85 14.23
CA GLY A 926 21.81 -18.22 12.93
C GLY A 926 20.40 -17.67 12.75
N TYR A 927 20.26 -16.91 11.67
CA TYR A 927 19.05 -16.24 11.23
C TYR A 927 18.93 -16.31 9.70
N THR A 928 17.75 -16.66 9.21
CA THR A 928 17.45 -16.69 7.78
C THR A 928 16.24 -15.83 7.44
N ALA A 929 16.46 -14.80 6.63
CA ALA A 929 15.40 -13.94 6.13
C ALA A 929 14.45 -14.72 5.19
N TRP A 930 13.14 -14.61 5.44
CA TRP A 930 12.12 -15.00 4.47
C TRP A 930 11.66 -13.75 3.70
N SER A 931 11.97 -13.62 2.42
CA SER A 931 12.77 -14.53 1.58
C SER A 931 13.82 -13.75 0.80
N PHE A 932 14.70 -14.42 0.05
CA PHE A 932 15.69 -13.68 -0.72
C PHE A 932 15.04 -12.92 -1.89
N PHE A 933 14.10 -13.55 -2.59
CA PHE A 933 13.35 -12.98 -3.70
C PHE A 933 11.85 -13.01 -3.43
N ASP A 934 11.11 -12.05 -3.98
CA ASP A 934 9.67 -12.19 -4.10
C ASP A 934 9.39 -13.49 -4.86
N ASN A 935 8.41 -14.25 -4.38
CA ASN A 935 8.13 -15.60 -4.85
C ASN A 935 6.61 -15.82 -4.94
N PHE A 936 6.20 -17.05 -5.24
CA PHE A 936 4.79 -17.43 -5.19
C PHE A 936 4.38 -17.80 -3.76
N GLU A 937 3.62 -16.94 -3.08
CA GLU A 937 3.20 -17.14 -1.69
C GLU A 937 1.94 -18.02 -1.62
N TRP A 938 2.14 -19.29 -1.98
CA TRP A 938 1.21 -20.42 -1.95
C TRP A 938 0.00 -20.36 -2.86
N ALA A 939 -0.88 -19.38 -2.69
CA ALA A 939 -2.10 -19.26 -3.49
C ALA A 939 -2.08 -17.98 -4.34
N SER A 940 -1.06 -17.14 -4.19
CA SER A 940 -1.00 -15.87 -4.89
C SER A 940 0.44 -15.37 -5.06
N TYR A 941 0.66 -14.61 -6.13
CA TYR A 941 1.85 -13.76 -6.26
C TYR A 941 1.69 -12.40 -5.56
N ALA A 942 0.55 -12.11 -4.94
CA ALA A 942 0.31 -10.80 -4.33
C ALA A 942 1.27 -10.51 -3.16
N PRO A 943 1.32 -11.29 -2.06
CA PRO A 943 2.22 -10.96 -0.97
C PRO A 943 3.69 -10.97 -1.43
N ARG A 944 4.44 -9.93 -1.05
CA ARG A 944 5.86 -9.76 -1.43
C ARG A 944 6.75 -9.78 -0.19
N TYR A 945 7.45 -10.89 0.03
CA TYR A 945 8.34 -11.08 1.18
C TYR A 945 9.83 -10.87 0.88
N GLY A 946 10.22 -10.80 -0.40
CA GLY A 946 11.60 -10.84 -0.81
C GLY A 946 12.42 -9.65 -0.34
N LEU A 947 13.68 -9.88 0.03
CA LEU A 947 14.70 -8.84 0.10
C LEU A 947 14.93 -8.22 -1.29
N TYR A 948 14.74 -8.99 -2.34
CA TYR A 948 14.77 -8.56 -3.73
C TYR A 948 13.37 -8.62 -4.33
N TYR A 949 12.96 -7.52 -4.95
CA TYR A 949 11.78 -7.46 -5.77
C TYR A 949 11.97 -8.30 -7.05
N VAL A 950 10.95 -9.09 -7.41
CA VAL A 950 10.87 -9.81 -8.68
C VAL A 950 9.73 -9.25 -9.51
N ASP A 951 10.06 -8.80 -10.72
CA ASP A 951 9.09 -8.29 -11.69
C ASP A 951 8.37 -9.45 -12.39
N PHE A 952 7.24 -9.87 -11.83
CA PHE A 952 6.42 -10.93 -12.37
C PHE A 952 5.46 -10.39 -13.44
N PRO A 953 5.43 -10.99 -14.65
CA PRO A 953 4.45 -10.60 -15.66
C PRO A 953 3.03 -10.97 -15.23
N ASP A 954 2.01 -10.22 -15.68
CA ASP A 954 0.60 -10.40 -15.31
C ASP A 954 0.07 -11.84 -15.47
N ASN A 955 0.63 -12.57 -16.43
CA ASN A 955 0.23 -13.95 -16.73
C ASN A 955 1.07 -15.01 -16.02
N ILE A 956 1.96 -14.64 -15.07
CA ILE A 956 2.85 -15.59 -14.39
C ILE A 956 2.09 -16.75 -13.73
N GLY A 957 0.89 -16.48 -13.23
CA GLY A 957 0.00 -17.42 -12.57
C GLY A 957 -0.87 -18.26 -13.51
N ASP A 958 -0.78 -18.09 -14.83
CA ASP A 958 -1.62 -18.81 -15.79
C ASP A 958 -1.27 -20.31 -15.83
N ALA A 959 -2.31 -21.17 -15.75
CA ALA A 959 -2.14 -22.63 -15.76
C ALA A 959 -1.51 -23.19 -17.05
N ASP A 960 -1.56 -22.43 -18.14
CA ASP A 960 -1.00 -22.80 -19.44
C ASP A 960 0.38 -22.16 -19.72
N LEU A 961 0.91 -21.36 -18.78
CA LEU A 961 2.27 -20.80 -18.86
C LEU A 961 3.27 -21.79 -18.22
N TYR A 962 4.36 -22.09 -18.93
CA TYR A 962 5.38 -23.05 -18.50
C TYR A 962 6.81 -22.50 -18.55
N SER A 963 7.02 -21.33 -19.15
CA SER A 963 8.30 -20.63 -19.17
C SER A 963 8.09 -19.18 -19.56
N VAL A 964 9.03 -18.33 -19.17
CA VAL A 964 9.13 -16.93 -19.59
C VAL A 964 10.51 -16.67 -20.20
N PRO A 965 10.67 -15.68 -21.10
CA PRO A 965 11.98 -15.24 -21.56
C PRO A 965 12.90 -14.88 -20.39
N SER A 966 14.20 -15.20 -20.51
CA SER A 966 15.19 -14.91 -19.44
C SER A 966 15.36 -13.42 -19.15
N THR A 967 14.84 -12.53 -20.00
CA THR A 967 14.79 -11.08 -19.77
C THR A 967 13.65 -10.63 -18.85
N GLU A 968 12.68 -11.50 -18.58
CA GLU A 968 11.58 -11.30 -17.63
C GLU A 968 12.02 -11.81 -16.24
N LEU A 969 11.29 -11.48 -15.16
CA LEU A 969 11.66 -11.81 -13.78
C LEU A 969 12.97 -11.15 -13.32
N THR A 970 13.09 -9.84 -13.55
CA THR A 970 14.25 -9.06 -13.10
C THR A 970 14.30 -9.01 -11.58
N ARG A 971 15.48 -9.26 -11.00
CA ARG A 971 15.74 -9.16 -9.55
C ARG A 971 16.24 -7.76 -9.21
N THR A 972 15.55 -7.05 -8.32
CA THR A 972 15.93 -5.69 -7.90
C THR A 972 16.08 -5.60 -6.38
N PRO A 973 17.25 -5.21 -5.83
CA PRO A 973 17.44 -5.16 -4.39
C PRO A 973 16.57 -4.08 -3.74
N ARG A 974 15.81 -4.45 -2.71
CA ARG A 974 15.07 -3.51 -1.87
C ARG A 974 16.00 -2.80 -0.89
N THR A 975 15.49 -1.80 -0.20
CA THR A 975 16.25 -1.09 0.84
C THR A 975 16.71 -2.03 1.95
N ALA A 976 15.86 -2.97 2.38
CA ALA A 976 16.23 -3.98 3.37
C ALA A 976 17.32 -4.93 2.89
N ALA A 977 17.37 -5.31 1.59
CA ALA A 977 18.46 -6.13 1.05
C ALA A 977 19.82 -5.48 1.25
N LYS A 978 19.93 -4.19 0.95
CA LYS A 978 21.20 -3.45 1.06
C LYS A 978 21.67 -3.37 2.52
N TRP A 979 20.75 -3.16 3.44
CA TRP A 979 21.05 -3.15 4.88
C TRP A 979 21.43 -4.55 5.38
N TYR A 980 20.66 -5.58 5.00
CA TYR A 980 20.93 -6.96 5.41
C TYR A 980 22.25 -7.47 4.83
N ALA A 981 22.62 -7.03 3.62
CA ALA A 981 23.91 -7.34 3.01
C ALA A 981 25.09 -6.76 3.79
N ASP A 982 24.98 -5.52 4.27
CA ASP A 982 26.00 -4.90 5.12
C ASP A 982 26.10 -5.63 6.48
N LEU A 983 24.96 -5.97 7.08
CA LEU A 983 24.93 -6.79 8.30
C LEU A 983 25.58 -8.16 8.08
N ALA A 984 25.19 -8.90 7.03
CA ALA A 984 25.71 -10.25 6.76
C ALA A 984 27.22 -10.21 6.45
N THR A 985 27.70 -9.16 5.79
CA THR A 985 29.12 -8.98 5.47
C THR A 985 29.96 -8.60 6.69
N THR A 986 29.45 -7.72 7.55
CA THR A 986 30.22 -7.17 8.68
C THR A 986 30.00 -7.91 9.99
N GLY A 987 28.87 -8.61 10.12
CA GLY A 987 28.37 -9.21 11.36
C GLY A 987 27.80 -8.18 12.35
N CYS A 988 27.67 -6.91 11.96
CA CYS A 988 27.26 -5.82 12.83
C CYS A 988 26.24 -4.89 12.15
N PHE A 989 25.44 -4.17 12.93
CA PHE A 989 24.57 -3.10 12.46
C PHE A 989 24.53 -1.93 13.46
N GLU A 990 24.20 -0.75 12.97
CA GLU A 990 23.97 0.43 13.79
C GLU A 990 22.54 0.47 14.31
N THR A 991 22.35 0.74 15.61
CA THR A 991 21.02 0.98 16.17
C THR A 991 20.47 2.31 15.69
N ASP A 992 19.19 2.32 15.35
CA ASP A 992 18.45 3.56 15.07
C ASP A 992 17.73 4.02 16.34
N PRO A 993 18.00 5.24 16.87
CA PRO A 993 17.28 5.77 18.02
C PRO A 993 15.76 5.83 17.83
N ASP A 994 15.28 5.96 16.58
CA ASP A 994 13.84 6.00 16.29
C ASP A 994 13.18 4.62 16.46
N ASP A 995 13.98 3.55 16.48
CA ASP A 995 13.52 2.18 16.71
C ASP A 995 13.22 1.92 18.20
N GLU A 996 13.81 2.68 19.14
CA GLU A 996 13.66 2.46 20.60
C GLU A 996 12.20 2.44 21.06
N LYS A 997 11.32 3.22 20.42
CA LYS A 997 9.89 3.25 20.75
C LYS A 997 9.18 1.92 20.51
N TRP A 998 9.66 1.11 19.56
CA TRP A 998 9.10 -0.20 19.23
C TRP A 998 9.70 -1.31 20.08
N LEU A 999 10.93 -1.12 20.55
CA LEU A 999 11.67 -2.09 21.35
C LEU A 999 11.32 -2.05 22.84
N ALA A 1000 10.60 -1.00 23.27
CA ALA A 1000 10.25 -0.71 24.66
C ALA A 1000 8.83 -1.14 25.07
N TYR A 1001 8.04 -1.69 24.13
CA TYR A 1001 6.70 -2.21 24.39
C TYR A 1001 6.71 -3.43 25.31
#